data_AF-A0A3D2J562-F1
#
_entry.id   AF-A0A3D2J562-F1
#
_cell.length_a   1.000
_cell.length_b   1.000
_cell.length_c   1.000
_cell.angle_alpha   90.00
_cell.angle_beta   90.00
_cell.angle_gamma   90.00
#
_symmetry.space_group_name_H-M   'P 1'
#
loop_
_entity.id
_entity.type
_entity.pdbx_description
1 polymer ?
#
loop_
_entity_poly.entity_id
_entity_poly.type
_entity_poly.pdbx_seq_one_letter_code
_entity_poly.pdbx_strand_id
1 'polypeptide(L)'
;GLNQSNVKLAVVVQRMVQSSVAGVLFTANPVTGKRRQAVIDANPGLGESVVSGATNPDHFVVNTATGEIIERRLGDKRVVISGTAGGGTLRSESLDGSKEACLTDDQIRALAELGAKVEAYYGTPQDTEWAIDPSGQLWLTQSRPITTLYPLPANAPTSEDVLRVYFSLNVFQGVYRPFTPAGGSLFHLIGSGIAAGVGYPQPDPLTGPPIVLDAGQRLYLDVTPLLRNKLGRRLLIGAAGFGEARSAPLFKQVIGDPRLSLIPTKCWLLMRAIGSVFEKTQAPLYALQALFWPKAAVKRVQQTAERVRATSFITPGRTPEERLRGAEHFAGNFVKIIGGVAPVLSVGLGSQAIAGRLLGDIAKPEERQVVLRGLPHNATTEMDLELWHLAQRLARYPTIVEQMHASTSEQLAQEYRAGILPPQLQQGLAAFLALYGHRGVAEIDLGLPRWSEDPTHILGALSNYLHLKDANLAPNVQFQRGAQEAESMLAELVQRARSKSWLRSRLVHFFLRRTRDLVGLREMPKFTIILMMVRIRELLWSIGEGLEQDERLETAEDIFFLTLREIHRALAGQDMHNVVRDHRSDYDFELRRHHIPRVLLSDGTELSALAIDEADEAPSVLRGTPASPGRVTAKARVVLDPTGAYLAPGEILVAPSTDPGWTPLFLTAGGLVMEMGGAISHGAVVAREYGIPAVVGVAGAIERITTGQQITVDGAAGKIIIEEPAEESTAD
;
A
#
# COMPACT_ATOMS: atom_id res chain seq x y z
N GLY A 1 14.93 -1.17 -21.26
CA GLY A 1 14.51 -1.44 -22.65
C GLY A 1 15.17 -2.71 -23.15
N LEU A 2 14.57 -3.42 -24.11
CA LEU A 2 15.14 -4.65 -24.68
C LEU A 2 16.24 -4.32 -25.71
N ASN A 3 17.34 -5.07 -25.69
CA ASN A 3 18.38 -4.94 -26.70
C ASN A 3 17.94 -5.61 -28.01
N GLN A 4 17.80 -4.81 -29.08
CA GLN A 4 17.33 -5.27 -30.38
C GLN A 4 18.20 -6.38 -30.98
N SER A 5 19.50 -6.41 -30.67
CA SER A 5 20.41 -7.46 -31.18
C SER A 5 20.06 -8.86 -30.67
N ASN A 6 19.31 -8.95 -29.57
CA ASN A 6 18.95 -10.20 -28.92
C ASN A 6 17.52 -10.66 -29.26
N VAL A 7 16.76 -9.86 -30.02
CA VAL A 7 15.39 -10.19 -30.45
C VAL A 7 15.44 -11.03 -31.71
N LYS A 8 14.71 -12.15 -31.72
CA LYS A 8 14.52 -13.01 -32.90
C LYS A 8 13.03 -13.16 -33.17
N LEU A 9 12.65 -13.20 -34.46
CA LEU A 9 11.25 -13.41 -34.89
C LEU A 9 11.08 -14.84 -35.40
N ALA A 10 10.03 -15.53 -34.93
CA ALA A 10 9.57 -16.78 -35.50
C ALA A 10 8.26 -16.55 -36.25
N VAL A 11 8.13 -17.08 -37.46
CA VAL A 11 6.91 -16.98 -38.28
C VAL A 11 6.11 -18.27 -38.14
N VAL A 12 4.87 -18.17 -37.66
CA VAL A 12 3.93 -19.29 -37.56
C VAL A 12 3.18 -19.42 -38.88
N VAL A 13 3.23 -20.60 -39.51
CA VAL A 13 2.46 -20.93 -40.72
C VAL A 13 1.40 -21.96 -40.34
N GLN A 14 0.15 -21.51 -40.25
CA GLN A 14 -1.00 -22.33 -39.83
C GLN A 14 -2.02 -22.45 -40.97
N ARG A 15 -2.77 -23.56 -40.99
CA ARG A 15 -3.90 -23.74 -41.92
C ARG A 15 -4.98 -22.69 -41.62
N MET A 16 -5.42 -21.96 -42.66
CA MET A 16 -6.49 -20.98 -42.54
C MET A 16 -7.86 -21.65 -42.32
N VAL A 17 -8.61 -21.21 -41.31
CA VAL A 17 -10.00 -21.61 -41.05
C VAL A 17 -10.92 -20.61 -41.74
N GLN A 18 -11.82 -21.10 -42.60
CA GLN A 18 -12.88 -20.28 -43.19
C GLN A 18 -14.02 -20.18 -42.18
N SER A 19 -13.97 -19.21 -41.27
CA SER A 19 -14.92 -19.12 -40.17
C SER A 19 -16.24 -18.45 -40.58
N SER A 20 -17.35 -19.01 -40.10
CA SER A 20 -18.66 -18.37 -40.09
C SER A 20 -18.76 -17.38 -38.93
N VAL A 21 -18.15 -17.71 -37.80
CA VAL A 21 -18.04 -16.87 -36.59
C VAL A 21 -16.68 -17.09 -35.97
N ALA A 22 -16.05 -16.02 -35.48
CA ALA A 22 -14.78 -16.09 -34.77
C ALA A 22 -14.74 -15.06 -33.65
N GLY A 23 -13.78 -15.21 -32.74
CA GLY A 23 -13.72 -14.35 -31.59
C GLY A 23 -12.60 -14.66 -30.62
N VAL A 24 -12.69 -14.00 -29.47
CA VAL A 24 -11.79 -14.18 -28.34
C VAL A 24 -12.55 -14.76 -27.15
N LEU A 25 -11.85 -15.54 -26.34
CA LEU A 25 -12.37 -16.09 -25.10
C LEU A 25 -11.32 -15.92 -24.00
N PHE A 26 -11.72 -15.24 -22.94
CA PHE A 26 -10.98 -15.17 -21.69
C PHE A 26 -11.57 -16.18 -20.72
N THR A 27 -10.76 -17.06 -20.14
CA THR A 27 -11.25 -18.09 -19.19
C THR A 27 -11.52 -17.54 -17.79
N ALA A 28 -11.11 -16.30 -17.52
CA ALA A 28 -11.47 -15.51 -16.36
C ALA A 28 -11.88 -14.10 -16.80
N ASN A 29 -12.72 -13.43 -16.03
CA ASN A 29 -13.22 -12.11 -16.38
C ASN A 29 -12.07 -11.09 -16.31
N PRO A 30 -11.67 -10.48 -17.44
CA PRO A 30 -10.51 -9.59 -17.49
C PRO A 30 -10.77 -8.24 -16.81
N VAL A 31 -12.04 -7.88 -16.58
CA VAL A 31 -12.44 -6.62 -15.93
C VAL A 31 -12.55 -6.80 -14.42
N THR A 32 -13.33 -7.78 -13.97
CA THR A 32 -13.59 -7.98 -12.54
C THR A 32 -12.52 -8.81 -11.85
N GLY A 33 -11.70 -9.53 -12.61
CA GLY A 33 -10.73 -10.50 -12.12
C GLY A 33 -11.34 -11.86 -11.73
N LYS A 34 -12.67 -12.00 -11.78
CA LYS A 34 -13.38 -13.20 -11.34
C LYS A 34 -12.98 -14.42 -12.17
N ARG A 35 -12.38 -15.40 -11.49
CA ARG A 35 -12.03 -16.70 -12.03
C ARG A 35 -13.29 -17.50 -12.30
N ARG A 36 -13.21 -18.42 -13.25
CA ARG A 36 -14.32 -19.31 -13.67
C ARG A 36 -15.53 -18.60 -14.27
N GLN A 37 -15.38 -17.32 -14.55
CA GLN A 37 -16.32 -16.56 -15.34
C GLN A 37 -15.66 -16.30 -16.69
N ALA A 38 -16.01 -17.11 -17.69
CA ALA A 38 -15.51 -16.94 -19.04
C ALA A 38 -16.19 -15.73 -19.69
N VAL A 39 -15.42 -14.95 -20.43
CA VAL A 39 -15.89 -13.83 -21.24
C VAL A 39 -15.61 -14.15 -22.69
N ILE A 40 -16.66 -14.09 -23.51
CA ILE A 40 -16.62 -14.48 -24.93
C ILE A 40 -17.08 -13.28 -25.74
N ASP A 41 -16.19 -12.77 -26.59
CA ASP A 41 -16.53 -11.80 -27.61
C ASP A 41 -16.52 -12.48 -28.97
N ALA A 42 -17.62 -12.33 -29.72
CA ALA A 42 -17.85 -13.04 -30.97
C ALA A 42 -18.37 -12.11 -32.07
N ASN A 43 -17.89 -12.33 -33.29
CA ASN A 43 -18.37 -11.63 -34.48
C ASN A 43 -18.46 -12.58 -35.69
N PRO A 44 -19.40 -12.36 -36.63
CA PRO A 44 -19.44 -13.11 -37.88
C PRO A 44 -18.15 -12.92 -38.70
N GLY A 45 -17.80 -13.96 -39.47
CA GLY A 45 -16.63 -13.98 -40.34
C GLY A 45 -15.33 -14.34 -39.62
N LEU A 46 -14.23 -13.79 -40.11
CA LEU A 46 -12.86 -13.95 -39.59
C LEU A 46 -12.65 -13.09 -38.33
N GLY A 47 -11.83 -13.60 -37.40
CA GLY A 47 -11.61 -12.98 -36.09
C GLY A 47 -10.87 -11.64 -36.11
N GLU A 48 -10.29 -11.26 -37.26
CA GLU A 48 -9.55 -10.00 -37.44
C GLU A 48 -10.37 -8.77 -37.02
N SER A 49 -11.68 -8.76 -37.29
CA SER A 49 -12.54 -7.62 -36.95
C SER A 49 -12.73 -7.41 -35.45
N VAL A 50 -12.62 -8.49 -34.65
CA VAL A 50 -12.69 -8.45 -33.18
C VAL A 50 -11.36 -7.97 -32.61
N VAL A 51 -10.26 -8.56 -33.07
CA VAL A 51 -8.91 -8.24 -32.56
C VAL A 51 -8.49 -6.82 -32.94
N SER A 52 -8.89 -6.32 -34.11
CA SER A 52 -8.60 -4.95 -34.54
C SER A 52 -9.51 -3.90 -33.92
N GLY A 53 -10.56 -4.29 -33.19
CA GLY A 53 -11.56 -3.38 -32.65
C GLY A 53 -12.39 -2.64 -33.72
N ALA A 54 -12.53 -3.21 -34.92
CA ALA A 54 -13.20 -2.55 -36.04
C ALA A 54 -14.74 -2.60 -35.96
N THR A 55 -15.30 -3.33 -35.00
CA THR A 55 -16.73 -3.50 -34.77
C THR A 55 -17.02 -3.72 -33.30
N ASN A 56 -18.29 -3.52 -32.90
CA ASN A 56 -18.77 -3.95 -31.60
C ASN A 56 -19.22 -5.43 -31.69
N PRO A 57 -18.52 -6.39 -31.07
CA PRO A 57 -18.89 -7.80 -31.12
C PRO A 57 -20.06 -8.11 -30.17
N ASP A 58 -20.66 -9.29 -30.33
CA ASP A 58 -21.51 -9.85 -29.27
C ASP A 58 -20.65 -10.25 -28.08
N HIS A 59 -21.14 -9.94 -26.89
CA HIS A 59 -20.46 -10.18 -25.62
C HIS A 59 -21.30 -11.11 -24.75
N PHE A 60 -20.65 -12.17 -24.27
CA PHE A 60 -21.25 -13.17 -23.40
C PHE A 60 -20.39 -13.41 -22.17
N VAL A 61 -21.05 -13.58 -21.03
CA VAL A 61 -20.41 -13.95 -19.78
C VAL A 61 -20.98 -15.28 -19.31
N VAL A 62 -20.12 -16.27 -19.07
CA VAL A 62 -20.53 -17.65 -18.79
C VAL A 62 -19.85 -18.17 -17.52
N ASN A 63 -20.61 -18.82 -16.63
CA ASN A 63 -20.01 -19.59 -15.55
C ASN A 63 -19.41 -20.88 -16.13
N THR A 64 -18.09 -21.02 -16.07
CA THR A 64 -17.38 -22.19 -16.63
C THR A 64 -17.66 -23.51 -15.90
N ALA A 65 -18.10 -23.45 -14.64
CA ALA A 65 -18.41 -24.65 -13.85
C ALA A 65 -19.83 -25.17 -14.13
N THR A 66 -20.80 -24.28 -14.35
CA THR A 66 -22.21 -24.67 -14.55
C THR A 66 -22.66 -24.60 -16.00
N GLY A 67 -21.94 -23.88 -16.87
CA GLY A 67 -22.37 -23.55 -18.23
C GLY A 67 -23.50 -22.53 -18.29
N GLU A 68 -23.83 -21.90 -17.16
CA GLU A 68 -24.85 -20.86 -17.08
C GLU A 68 -24.38 -19.58 -17.79
N ILE A 69 -25.22 -19.06 -18.67
CA ILE A 69 -24.97 -17.79 -19.37
C ILE A 69 -25.50 -16.67 -18.48
N ILE A 70 -24.59 -15.95 -17.85
CA ILE A 70 -24.85 -14.92 -16.84
C ILE A 70 -25.28 -13.61 -17.50
N GLU A 71 -24.62 -13.24 -18.60
CA GLU A 71 -24.86 -11.97 -19.30
C GLU A 71 -24.86 -12.16 -20.81
N ARG A 72 -25.71 -11.40 -21.50
CA ARG A 72 -25.69 -11.23 -22.95
C ARG A 72 -25.81 -9.76 -23.30
N ARG A 73 -24.86 -9.27 -24.10
CA ARG A 73 -24.90 -7.94 -24.68
C ARG A 73 -24.55 -8.05 -26.16
N LEU A 74 -25.54 -7.82 -27.02
CA LEU A 74 -25.37 -7.97 -28.46
C LEU A 74 -24.78 -6.69 -29.06
N GLY A 75 -23.72 -6.86 -29.85
CA GLY A 75 -23.07 -5.76 -30.56
C GLY A 75 -23.78 -5.44 -31.87
N ASP A 76 -23.45 -4.29 -32.47
CA ASP A 76 -23.99 -3.89 -33.76
C ASP A 76 -23.47 -4.73 -34.93
N LYS A 77 -22.29 -5.37 -34.77
CA LYS A 77 -21.65 -6.26 -35.77
C LYS A 77 -21.60 -5.63 -37.17
N ARG A 78 -21.38 -4.31 -37.26
CA ARG A 78 -21.43 -3.57 -38.52
C ARG A 78 -20.36 -3.99 -39.51
N VAL A 79 -19.18 -4.39 -39.02
CA VAL A 79 -18.05 -4.76 -39.86
C VAL A 79 -17.81 -6.26 -39.77
N VAL A 80 -17.82 -6.92 -40.93
CA VAL A 80 -17.53 -8.35 -41.08
C VAL A 80 -16.39 -8.52 -42.08
N ILE A 81 -15.41 -9.34 -41.71
CA ILE A 81 -14.28 -9.68 -42.58
C ILE A 81 -14.43 -11.14 -43.01
N SER A 82 -14.30 -11.43 -44.30
CA SER A 82 -14.43 -12.79 -44.85
C SER A 82 -13.23 -13.16 -45.72
N GLY A 83 -12.90 -14.45 -45.80
CA GLY A 83 -11.86 -14.93 -46.70
C GLY A 83 -12.33 -14.97 -48.15
N THR A 84 -11.42 -14.71 -49.09
CA THR A 84 -11.70 -14.81 -50.53
C THR A 84 -11.09 -16.09 -51.13
N ALA A 85 -11.71 -16.63 -52.17
CA ALA A 85 -11.26 -17.87 -52.82
C ALA A 85 -9.87 -17.75 -53.48
N GLY A 86 -9.44 -16.54 -53.85
CA GLY A 86 -8.13 -16.27 -54.47
C GLY A 86 -7.01 -15.93 -53.48
N GLY A 87 -7.29 -15.94 -52.17
CA GLY A 87 -6.40 -15.43 -51.13
C GLY A 87 -6.62 -13.94 -50.85
N GLY A 88 -6.48 -13.57 -49.57
CA GLY A 88 -6.82 -12.23 -49.06
C GLY A 88 -8.21 -12.17 -48.42
N THR A 89 -8.54 -11.02 -47.85
CA THR A 89 -9.76 -10.77 -47.07
C THR A 89 -10.66 -9.72 -47.73
N LEU A 90 -11.97 -9.84 -47.52
CA LEU A 90 -12.99 -8.87 -47.92
C LEU A 90 -13.65 -8.28 -46.68
N ARG A 91 -13.55 -6.95 -46.52
CA ARG A 91 -14.24 -6.18 -45.48
C ARG A 91 -15.60 -5.72 -46.02
N SER A 92 -16.69 -6.20 -45.42
CA SER A 92 -18.06 -5.74 -45.67
C SER A 92 -18.57 -4.95 -44.48
N GLU A 93 -19.25 -3.83 -44.75
CA GLU A 93 -19.80 -2.95 -43.72
C GLU A 93 -21.31 -2.74 -43.96
N SER A 94 -22.12 -2.95 -42.92
CA SER A 94 -23.58 -2.79 -42.93
C SER A 94 -23.98 -1.58 -42.10
N LEU A 95 -24.83 -0.70 -42.66
CA LEU A 95 -25.32 0.50 -41.97
C LEU A 95 -26.26 0.15 -40.79
N ASP A 96 -27.09 -0.88 -40.97
CA ASP A 96 -28.10 -1.30 -39.99
C ASP A 96 -27.52 -2.27 -38.93
N GLY A 97 -26.35 -2.85 -39.21
CA GLY A 97 -25.75 -3.89 -38.37
C GLY A 97 -26.58 -5.18 -38.31
N SER A 98 -26.37 -6.00 -37.30
CA SER A 98 -27.22 -7.15 -36.97
C SER A 98 -27.59 -7.14 -35.49
N LYS A 99 -28.87 -7.33 -35.20
CA LYS A 99 -29.41 -7.44 -33.83
C LYS A 99 -29.50 -8.88 -33.33
N GLU A 100 -29.24 -9.86 -34.20
CA GLU A 100 -29.26 -11.27 -33.83
C GLU A 100 -27.94 -11.68 -33.19
N ALA A 101 -27.99 -12.65 -32.27
CA ALA A 101 -26.78 -13.24 -31.70
C ALA A 101 -26.08 -14.09 -32.76
N CYS A 102 -24.77 -13.92 -32.92
CA CYS A 102 -23.98 -14.72 -33.85
C CYS A 102 -23.67 -16.14 -33.33
N LEU A 103 -23.88 -16.40 -32.05
CA LEU A 103 -23.71 -17.71 -31.42
C LEU A 103 -25.01 -18.25 -30.85
N THR A 104 -25.20 -19.56 -30.95
CA THR A 104 -26.25 -20.29 -30.21
C THR A 104 -25.80 -20.57 -28.77
N ASP A 105 -26.76 -20.84 -27.89
CA ASP A 105 -26.51 -21.20 -26.50
C ASP A 105 -25.57 -22.41 -26.35
N ASP A 106 -25.73 -23.41 -27.23
CA ASP A 106 -24.89 -24.61 -27.20
C ASP A 106 -23.47 -24.31 -27.67
N GLN A 107 -23.29 -23.40 -28.64
CA GLN A 107 -21.96 -22.94 -29.05
C GLN A 107 -21.28 -22.14 -27.93
N ILE A 108 -22.01 -21.28 -27.22
CA ILE A 108 -21.50 -20.51 -26.07
C ILE A 108 -21.02 -21.48 -24.97
N ARG A 109 -21.80 -22.52 -24.65
CA ARG A 109 -21.41 -23.55 -23.67
C ARG A 109 -20.20 -24.36 -24.14
N ALA A 110 -20.17 -24.79 -25.40
CA ALA A 110 -19.03 -25.52 -25.96
C ALA A 110 -17.74 -24.70 -25.94
N LEU A 111 -17.82 -23.38 -26.17
CA LEU A 111 -16.70 -22.46 -26.04
C LEU A 111 -16.22 -22.35 -24.58
N ALA A 112 -17.14 -22.19 -23.63
CA ALA A 112 -16.79 -22.16 -22.20
C ALA A 112 -16.12 -23.47 -21.75
N GLU A 113 -16.61 -24.63 -22.21
CA GLU A 113 -15.98 -25.93 -21.96
C GLU A 113 -14.58 -26.05 -22.60
N LEU A 114 -14.40 -25.53 -23.82
CA LEU A 114 -13.09 -25.46 -24.46
C LEU A 114 -12.13 -24.62 -23.62
N GLY A 115 -12.54 -23.41 -23.23
CA GLY A 115 -11.78 -22.52 -22.37
C GLY A 115 -11.35 -23.19 -21.06
N ALA A 116 -12.28 -23.89 -20.39
CA ALA A 116 -11.98 -24.62 -19.16
C ALA A 116 -10.95 -25.74 -19.37
N LYS A 117 -11.01 -26.47 -20.50
CA LYS A 117 -10.00 -27.50 -20.84
C LYS A 117 -8.63 -26.87 -21.09
N VAL A 118 -8.58 -25.74 -21.78
CA VAL A 118 -7.33 -25.01 -22.07
C VAL A 118 -6.72 -24.45 -20.78
N GLU A 119 -7.51 -23.81 -19.91
CA GLU A 119 -7.05 -23.34 -18.60
C GLU A 119 -6.55 -24.50 -17.71
N ALA A 120 -7.27 -25.63 -17.68
CA ALA A 120 -6.84 -26.80 -16.92
C ALA A 120 -5.52 -27.39 -17.43
N TYR A 121 -5.28 -27.35 -18.75
CA TYR A 121 -4.03 -27.81 -19.35
C TYR A 121 -2.83 -26.92 -18.97
N TYR A 122 -2.99 -25.59 -19.04
CA TYR A 122 -1.92 -24.63 -18.71
C TYR A 122 -1.80 -24.30 -17.22
N GLY A 123 -2.80 -24.64 -16.40
CA GLY A 123 -2.84 -24.35 -14.97
C GLY A 123 -3.04 -22.87 -14.61
N THR A 124 -3.26 -22.00 -15.59
CA THR A 124 -3.44 -20.55 -15.41
C THR A 124 -4.52 -20.03 -16.37
N PRO A 125 -5.25 -18.95 -16.02
CA PRO A 125 -6.25 -18.37 -16.92
C PRO A 125 -5.66 -18.00 -18.28
N GLN A 126 -6.41 -18.26 -19.33
CA GLN A 126 -5.97 -18.09 -20.71
C GLN A 126 -6.84 -17.07 -21.44
N ASP A 127 -6.20 -16.29 -22.30
CA ASP A 127 -6.80 -15.56 -23.40
C ASP A 127 -6.60 -16.40 -24.67
N THR A 128 -7.70 -16.75 -25.33
CA THR A 128 -7.73 -17.68 -26.44
C THR A 128 -8.44 -17.07 -27.64
N GLU A 129 -7.92 -17.35 -28.82
CA GLU A 129 -8.59 -17.04 -30.08
C GLU A 129 -9.19 -18.32 -30.66
N TRP A 130 -10.41 -18.21 -31.20
CA TRP A 130 -11.17 -19.35 -31.69
C TRP A 130 -11.97 -19.01 -32.96
N ALA A 131 -12.35 -20.05 -33.68
CA ALA A 131 -13.12 -19.95 -34.91
C ALA A 131 -14.12 -21.11 -35.02
N ILE A 132 -15.33 -20.84 -35.48
CA ILE A 132 -16.33 -21.83 -35.86
C ILE A 132 -16.48 -21.78 -37.37
N ASP A 133 -16.36 -22.92 -38.03
CA ASP A 133 -16.55 -23.00 -39.49
C ASP A 133 -18.03 -23.18 -39.88
N PRO A 134 -18.40 -23.08 -41.18
CA PRO A 134 -19.77 -23.27 -41.63
C PRO A 134 -20.39 -24.63 -41.31
N SER A 135 -19.59 -25.66 -41.00
CA SER A 135 -20.11 -26.96 -40.55
C SER A 135 -20.47 -26.99 -39.06
N GLY A 136 -20.13 -25.92 -38.32
CA GLY A 136 -20.30 -25.81 -36.88
C GLY A 136 -19.13 -26.37 -36.08
N GLN A 137 -18.03 -26.77 -36.72
CA GLN A 137 -16.84 -27.26 -36.03
C GLN A 137 -16.07 -26.10 -35.39
N LEU A 138 -15.72 -26.26 -34.11
CA LEU A 138 -14.94 -25.32 -33.32
C LEU A 138 -13.43 -25.60 -33.43
N TRP A 139 -12.66 -24.55 -33.65
CA TRP A 139 -11.20 -24.55 -33.80
C TRP A 139 -10.57 -23.57 -32.80
N LEU A 140 -9.52 -24.00 -32.10
CA LEU A 140 -8.65 -23.13 -31.29
C LEU A 140 -7.48 -22.66 -32.17
N THR A 141 -7.31 -21.35 -32.33
CA THR A 141 -6.26 -20.78 -33.19
C THR A 141 -5.06 -20.29 -32.38
N GLN A 142 -5.28 -19.73 -31.19
CA GLN A 142 -4.23 -19.23 -30.32
C GLN A 142 -4.61 -19.38 -28.84
N SER A 143 -3.61 -19.51 -27.96
CA SER A 143 -3.76 -19.44 -26.51
C SER A 143 -2.56 -18.71 -25.91
N ARG A 144 -2.81 -17.81 -24.95
CA ARG A 144 -1.78 -17.12 -24.17
C ARG A 144 -2.27 -16.88 -22.73
N PRO A 145 -1.37 -16.85 -21.74
CA PRO A 145 -1.76 -16.58 -20.35
C PRO A 145 -2.28 -15.15 -20.19
N ILE A 146 -3.30 -14.96 -19.36
CA ILE A 146 -3.77 -13.62 -18.97
C ILE A 146 -2.81 -13.05 -17.92
N THR A 147 -1.96 -12.10 -18.32
CA THR A 147 -0.92 -11.52 -17.46
C THR A 147 -1.40 -10.32 -16.63
N THR A 148 -2.59 -9.80 -16.91
CA THR A 148 -3.15 -8.62 -16.22
C THR A 148 -3.79 -8.96 -14.89
N LEU A 149 -4.33 -10.19 -14.74
CA LEU A 149 -5.01 -10.62 -13.52
C LEU A 149 -4.07 -10.58 -12.32
N TYR A 150 -4.63 -10.20 -11.17
CA TYR A 150 -3.91 -10.33 -9.91
C TYR A 150 -3.88 -11.81 -9.48
N PRO A 151 -2.74 -12.34 -9.03
CA PRO A 151 -2.64 -13.71 -8.55
C PRO A 151 -3.45 -13.92 -7.27
N LEU A 152 -3.98 -15.13 -7.08
CA LEU A 152 -4.65 -15.52 -5.85
C LEU A 152 -3.65 -16.13 -4.86
N PRO A 153 -3.90 -16.03 -3.54
CA PRO A 153 -3.17 -16.83 -2.56
C PRO A 153 -3.18 -18.32 -2.91
N ALA A 154 -2.07 -19.02 -2.71
CA ALA A 154 -1.92 -20.44 -3.09
C ALA A 154 -2.96 -21.37 -2.43
N ASN A 155 -3.49 -20.98 -1.27
CA ASN A 155 -4.51 -21.71 -0.52
C ASN A 155 -5.94 -21.16 -0.71
N ALA A 156 -6.15 -20.30 -1.72
CA ALA A 156 -7.49 -19.80 -2.02
C ALA A 156 -8.42 -20.98 -2.35
N PRO A 157 -9.63 -21.02 -1.76
CA PRO A 157 -10.57 -22.10 -2.04
C PRO A 157 -10.95 -22.09 -3.51
N THR A 158 -10.99 -23.29 -4.07
CA THR A 158 -11.43 -23.51 -5.45
C THR A 158 -12.92 -23.78 -5.55
N SER A 159 -13.70 -23.86 -4.46
CA SER A 159 -15.16 -24.00 -4.55
C SER A 159 -15.85 -22.64 -4.55
N GLU A 160 -16.87 -22.46 -5.39
CA GLU A 160 -17.72 -21.27 -5.39
C GLU A 160 -18.60 -21.17 -4.13
N ASP A 161 -18.81 -22.27 -3.40
CA ASP A 161 -19.60 -22.26 -2.16
C ASP A 161 -18.87 -21.56 -1.00
N VAL A 162 -17.54 -21.44 -1.09
CA VAL A 162 -16.70 -20.86 -0.04
C VAL A 162 -16.08 -19.57 -0.53
N LEU A 163 -16.61 -18.45 -0.03
CA LEU A 163 -16.01 -17.14 -0.24
C LEU A 163 -15.05 -16.78 0.90
N ARG A 164 -13.82 -16.41 0.54
CA ARG A 164 -12.88 -15.72 1.42
C ARG A 164 -12.66 -14.29 0.96
N VAL A 165 -12.34 -13.44 1.93
CA VAL A 165 -12.06 -12.02 1.74
C VAL A 165 -10.66 -11.73 2.23
N TYR A 166 -9.79 -11.32 1.32
CA TYR A 166 -8.40 -11.01 1.60
C TYR A 166 -8.19 -9.50 1.58
N PHE A 167 -7.62 -8.96 2.66
CA PHE A 167 -7.32 -7.53 2.77
C PHE A 167 -5.83 -7.29 2.68
N SER A 168 -5.39 -6.46 1.74
CA SER A 168 -3.98 -6.18 1.49
C SER A 168 -3.33 -5.44 2.65
N LEU A 169 -2.36 -6.08 3.31
CA LEU A 169 -1.54 -5.48 4.35
C LEU A 169 -0.61 -4.41 3.74
N ASN A 170 -0.10 -4.65 2.54
CA ASN A 170 0.69 -3.70 1.75
C ASN A 170 -0.04 -2.36 1.58
N VAL A 171 -1.27 -2.40 1.06
CA VAL A 171 -2.11 -1.22 0.87
C VAL A 171 -2.39 -0.54 2.21
N PHE A 172 -2.70 -1.30 3.26
CA PHE A 172 -2.93 -0.75 4.59
C PHE A 172 -1.70 -0.02 5.17
N GLN A 173 -0.50 -0.49 4.85
CA GLN A 173 0.77 0.15 5.25
C GLN A 173 1.21 1.27 4.29
N GLY A 174 0.50 1.48 3.18
CA GLY A 174 0.85 2.48 2.17
C GLY A 174 2.06 2.08 1.31
N VAL A 175 2.39 0.79 1.18
CA VAL A 175 3.51 0.28 0.40
C VAL A 175 3.01 -0.60 -0.74
N TYR A 176 3.16 -0.11 -1.98
CA TYR A 176 2.62 -0.76 -3.19
C TYR A 176 3.60 -1.68 -3.89
N ARG A 177 4.90 -1.51 -3.67
CA ARG A 177 5.89 -2.42 -4.22
C ARG A 177 5.75 -3.84 -3.63
N PRO A 178 6.19 -4.88 -4.34
CA PRO A 178 6.33 -6.20 -3.75
C PRO A 178 7.33 -6.18 -2.60
N PHE A 179 7.15 -7.11 -1.66
CA PHE A 179 8.12 -7.39 -0.62
C PHE A 179 9.22 -8.30 -1.16
N THR A 180 10.45 -8.06 -0.72
CA THR A 180 11.52 -9.06 -0.87
C THR A 180 11.15 -10.38 -0.14
N PRO A 181 11.62 -11.54 -0.61
CA PRO A 181 11.43 -12.83 0.08
C PRO A 181 11.79 -12.82 1.57
N ALA A 182 12.87 -12.14 1.96
CA ALA A 182 13.24 -11.98 3.36
C ALA A 182 12.23 -11.12 4.13
N GLY A 183 11.74 -10.03 3.52
CA GLY A 183 10.69 -9.18 4.07
C GLY A 183 9.37 -9.91 4.31
N GLY A 184 8.87 -10.63 3.30
CA GLY A 184 7.64 -11.41 3.39
C GLY A 184 7.71 -12.49 4.46
N SER A 185 8.80 -13.27 4.50
CA SER A 185 8.99 -14.33 5.50
C SER A 185 9.11 -13.80 6.94
N LEU A 186 9.68 -12.60 7.15
CA LEU A 186 9.67 -11.97 8.47
C LEU A 186 8.25 -11.64 8.95
N PHE A 187 7.35 -11.21 8.07
CA PHE A 187 5.95 -10.94 8.45
C PHE A 187 5.17 -12.19 8.81
N HIS A 188 5.43 -13.32 8.14
CA HIS A 188 4.91 -14.62 8.55
C HIS A 188 5.34 -14.98 9.97
N LEU A 189 6.62 -14.79 10.29
CA LEU A 189 7.15 -15.02 11.63
C LEU A 189 6.54 -14.07 12.68
N ILE A 190 6.38 -12.79 12.36
CA ILE A 190 5.67 -11.82 13.22
C ILE A 190 4.22 -12.28 13.44
N GLY A 191 3.53 -12.71 12.38
CA GLY A 191 2.19 -13.29 12.44
C GLY A 191 2.12 -14.48 13.39
N SER A 192 3.12 -15.38 13.34
CA SER A 192 3.22 -16.52 14.25
C SER A 192 3.38 -16.09 15.70
N GLY A 193 4.18 -15.05 15.95
CA GLY A 193 4.33 -14.43 17.26
C GLY A 193 3.03 -13.83 17.80
N ILE A 194 2.26 -13.16 16.93
CA ILE A 194 0.93 -12.63 17.27
C ILE A 194 -0.03 -13.77 17.62
N ALA A 195 -0.11 -14.80 16.76
CA ALA A 195 -0.95 -15.96 16.96
C ALA A 195 -0.62 -16.69 18.27
N ALA A 196 0.67 -16.91 18.56
CA ALA A 196 1.14 -17.46 19.82
C ALA A 196 0.74 -16.56 21.01
N GLY A 197 0.84 -15.24 20.87
CA GLY A 197 0.44 -14.26 21.88
C GLY A 197 -1.03 -14.36 22.29
N VAL A 198 -1.93 -14.63 21.34
CA VAL A 198 -3.38 -14.81 21.60
C VAL A 198 -3.79 -16.25 21.91
N GLY A 199 -2.82 -17.16 22.07
CA GLY A 199 -3.05 -18.54 22.52
C GLY A 199 -3.14 -19.59 21.41
N TYR A 200 -2.72 -19.27 20.19
CA TYR A 200 -2.70 -20.16 19.02
C TYR A 200 -1.28 -20.26 18.43
N PRO A 201 -0.31 -20.88 19.14
CA PRO A 201 1.04 -21.05 18.62
C PRO A 201 1.02 -21.87 17.33
N GLN A 202 1.83 -21.48 16.35
CA GLN A 202 1.97 -22.22 15.10
C GLN A 202 2.96 -23.38 15.29
N PRO A 203 2.70 -24.57 14.69
CA PRO A 203 3.66 -25.68 14.71
C PRO A 203 5.00 -25.31 14.08
N ASP A 204 4.95 -24.53 13.00
CA ASP A 204 6.11 -23.99 12.31
C ASP A 204 5.98 -22.45 12.25
N PRO A 205 6.75 -21.70 13.04
CA PRO A 205 6.68 -20.25 13.06
C PRO A 205 7.02 -19.58 11.72
N LEU A 206 7.89 -20.18 10.90
CA LEU A 206 8.37 -19.59 9.64
C LEU A 206 7.32 -19.65 8.53
N THR A 207 6.38 -20.58 8.61
CA THR A 207 5.25 -20.68 7.66
C THR A 207 4.18 -19.61 7.91
N GLY A 208 4.14 -19.05 9.11
CA GLY A 208 3.12 -18.07 9.49
C GLY A 208 1.76 -18.71 9.81
N PRO A 209 0.84 -17.92 10.37
CA PRO A 209 -0.52 -18.36 10.62
C PRO A 209 -1.34 -18.33 9.31
N PRO A 210 -2.36 -19.20 9.14
CA PRO A 210 -3.17 -19.28 7.92
C PRO A 210 -3.89 -17.99 7.50
N ILE A 211 -3.92 -16.99 8.39
CA ILE A 211 -4.51 -15.68 8.13
C ILE A 211 -3.57 -14.75 7.36
N VAL A 212 -2.25 -14.95 7.42
CA VAL A 212 -1.26 -14.16 6.66
C VAL A 212 -0.95 -14.92 5.38
N LEU A 213 -1.12 -14.27 4.24
CA LEU A 213 -1.10 -14.89 2.92
C LEU A 213 -0.25 -14.05 1.97
N ASP A 214 0.37 -14.71 0.99
CA ASP A 214 1.07 -14.03 -0.10
C ASP A 214 0.26 -14.10 -1.39
N ALA A 215 0.19 -12.98 -2.10
CA ALA A 215 -0.31 -12.91 -3.46
C ALA A 215 0.41 -11.80 -4.23
N GLY A 216 1.10 -12.15 -5.32
CA GLY A 216 1.88 -11.18 -6.12
C GLY A 216 3.01 -10.54 -5.32
N GLN A 217 3.73 -11.36 -4.54
CA GLN A 217 4.77 -10.93 -3.58
C GLN A 217 4.32 -9.82 -2.61
N ARG A 218 3.03 -9.77 -2.29
CA ARG A 218 2.44 -8.83 -1.34
C ARG A 218 1.63 -9.60 -0.30
N LEU A 219 1.57 -9.04 0.90
CA LEU A 219 0.94 -9.65 2.05
C LEU A 219 -0.55 -9.29 2.09
N TYR A 220 -1.37 -10.31 2.31
CA TYR A 220 -2.81 -10.23 2.52
C TYR A 220 -3.20 -10.87 3.84
N LEU A 221 -4.27 -10.35 4.43
CA LEU A 221 -4.91 -10.90 5.63
C LEU A 221 -6.25 -11.53 5.27
N ASP A 222 -6.47 -12.81 5.60
CA ASP A 222 -7.81 -13.42 5.53
C ASP A 222 -8.72 -12.81 6.62
N VAL A 223 -9.50 -11.80 6.25
CA VAL A 223 -10.43 -11.12 7.15
C VAL A 223 -11.81 -11.79 7.22
N THR A 224 -11.99 -12.93 6.54
CA THR A 224 -13.25 -13.70 6.54
C THR A 224 -13.74 -14.03 7.95
N PRO A 225 -12.91 -14.52 8.90
CA PRO A 225 -13.38 -14.80 10.26
C PRO A 225 -13.89 -13.55 10.98
N LEU A 226 -13.31 -12.38 10.72
CA LEU A 226 -13.76 -11.11 11.30
C LEU A 226 -15.10 -10.69 10.70
N LEU A 227 -15.26 -10.79 9.38
CA LEU A 227 -16.50 -10.46 8.68
C LEU A 227 -17.66 -11.38 9.07
N ARG A 228 -17.39 -12.65 9.41
CA ARG A 228 -18.40 -13.61 9.89
C ARG A 228 -18.69 -13.49 11.39
N ASN A 229 -18.09 -12.55 12.10
CA ASN A 229 -18.35 -12.25 13.51
C ASN A 229 -19.00 -10.86 13.67
N LYS A 230 -20.06 -10.74 14.49
CA LYS A 230 -20.78 -9.45 14.66
C LYS A 230 -19.88 -8.32 15.20
N LEU A 231 -19.05 -8.62 16.20
CA LEU A 231 -18.11 -7.65 16.77
C LEU A 231 -16.93 -7.41 15.85
N GLY A 232 -16.35 -8.48 15.28
CA GLY A 232 -15.25 -8.43 14.32
C GLY A 232 -15.59 -7.57 13.10
N ARG A 233 -16.78 -7.76 12.51
CA ARG A 233 -17.29 -6.96 11.38
C ARG A 233 -17.36 -5.48 11.72
N ARG A 234 -17.89 -5.14 12.91
CA ARG A 234 -17.97 -3.74 13.37
C ARG A 234 -16.59 -3.14 13.59
N LEU A 235 -15.66 -3.90 14.17
CA LEU A 235 -14.29 -3.46 14.40
C LEU A 235 -13.52 -3.28 13.08
N LEU A 236 -13.61 -4.22 12.15
CA LEU A 236 -12.93 -4.17 10.86
C LEU A 236 -13.41 -2.99 10.01
N ILE A 237 -14.73 -2.84 9.84
CA ILE A 237 -15.31 -1.72 9.06
C ILE A 237 -14.98 -0.37 9.73
N GLY A 238 -15.04 -0.32 11.06
CA GLY A 238 -14.63 0.86 11.82
C GLY A 238 -13.17 1.20 11.59
N ALA A 239 -12.26 0.24 11.77
CA ALA A 239 -10.82 0.42 11.58
C ALA A 239 -10.46 0.83 10.16
N ALA A 240 -11.07 0.20 9.15
CA ALA A 240 -10.92 0.57 7.74
C ALA A 240 -11.34 2.03 7.51
N GLY A 241 -12.49 2.45 8.03
CA GLY A 241 -12.98 3.83 7.88
C GLY A 241 -12.06 4.91 8.48
N PHE A 242 -11.21 4.55 9.44
CA PHE A 242 -10.22 5.46 10.02
C PHE A 242 -8.88 5.42 9.26
N GLY A 243 -8.31 4.22 9.02
CA GLY A 243 -6.97 4.06 8.43
C GLY A 243 -6.92 4.23 6.91
N GLU A 244 -7.81 3.53 6.18
CA GLU A 244 -7.87 3.51 4.72
C GLU A 244 -9.35 3.59 4.31
N ALA A 245 -9.84 4.82 4.15
CA ALA A 245 -11.28 5.10 4.10
C ALA A 245 -12.01 4.39 2.95
N ARG A 246 -11.32 3.99 1.87
CA ARG A 246 -11.95 3.37 0.70
C ARG A 246 -12.26 1.89 0.89
N SER A 247 -11.59 1.17 1.78
CA SER A 247 -11.91 -0.25 2.04
C SER A 247 -13.20 -0.44 2.82
N ALA A 248 -13.65 0.54 3.62
CA ALA A 248 -14.86 0.41 4.42
C ALA A 248 -16.14 0.23 3.56
N PRO A 249 -16.37 1.02 2.48
CA PRO A 249 -17.42 0.74 1.50
C PRO A 249 -17.33 -0.66 0.88
N LEU A 250 -16.14 -1.11 0.48
CA LEU A 250 -15.94 -2.43 -0.12
C LEU A 250 -16.37 -3.56 0.83
N PHE A 251 -15.99 -3.48 2.11
CA PHE A 251 -16.45 -4.45 3.11
C PHE A 251 -17.97 -4.40 3.32
N LYS A 252 -18.61 -3.23 3.24
CA LYS A 252 -20.07 -3.11 3.35
C LYS A 252 -20.80 -3.72 2.15
N GLN A 253 -20.22 -3.68 0.95
CA GLN A 253 -20.75 -4.33 -0.23
C GLN A 253 -20.71 -5.85 -0.08
N VAL A 254 -19.57 -6.38 0.36
CA VAL A 254 -19.31 -7.83 0.46
C VAL A 254 -20.13 -8.53 1.54
N ILE A 255 -20.44 -7.85 2.66
CA ILE A 255 -21.22 -8.47 3.75
C ILE A 255 -22.67 -8.82 3.35
N GLY A 256 -23.16 -8.34 2.21
CA GLY A 256 -24.43 -8.76 1.62
C GLY A 256 -24.40 -10.18 1.08
N ASP A 257 -23.22 -10.75 0.83
CA ASP A 257 -23.07 -12.12 0.33
C ASP A 257 -23.50 -13.16 1.38
N PRO A 258 -24.48 -14.05 1.08
CA PRO A 258 -24.95 -15.09 2.01
C PRO A 258 -23.84 -16.02 2.53
N ARG A 259 -22.78 -16.24 1.74
CA ARG A 259 -21.63 -17.09 2.11
C ARG A 259 -20.84 -16.50 3.29
N LEU A 260 -21.01 -15.20 3.56
CA LEU A 260 -20.40 -14.46 4.68
C LEU A 260 -21.37 -14.20 5.83
N SER A 261 -22.42 -15.02 5.93
CA SER A 261 -23.36 -15.02 7.05
C SER A 261 -22.64 -15.16 8.41
N LEU A 262 -23.24 -14.51 9.42
CA LEU A 262 -22.69 -14.45 10.77
C LEU A 262 -22.70 -15.84 11.43
N ILE A 263 -21.57 -16.21 12.04
CA ILE A 263 -21.44 -17.41 12.84
C ILE A 263 -21.52 -17.01 14.32
N PRO A 264 -22.37 -17.67 15.15
CA PRO A 264 -22.40 -17.44 16.58
C PRO A 264 -21.05 -17.81 17.21
N THR A 265 -20.31 -16.79 17.64
CA THR A 265 -19.02 -16.96 18.28
C THR A 265 -19.18 -16.85 19.80
N LYS A 266 -18.62 -17.79 20.55
CA LYS A 266 -18.75 -17.80 22.01
C LYS A 266 -17.85 -16.71 22.62
N CYS A 267 -18.43 -15.78 23.39
CA CYS A 267 -17.71 -14.67 24.03
C CYS A 267 -16.53 -15.12 24.92
N TRP A 268 -16.58 -16.34 25.48
CA TRP A 268 -15.50 -16.86 26.32
C TRP A 268 -14.18 -17.05 25.55
N LEU A 269 -14.21 -17.35 24.25
CA LEU A 269 -13.01 -17.47 23.41
C LEU A 269 -12.30 -16.13 23.28
N LEU A 270 -13.07 -15.04 23.13
CA LEU A 270 -12.53 -13.67 23.10
C LEU A 270 -11.93 -13.29 24.45
N MET A 271 -12.63 -13.60 25.55
CA MET A 271 -12.12 -13.36 26.91
C MET A 271 -10.85 -14.15 27.20
N ARG A 272 -10.74 -15.39 26.71
CA ARG A 272 -9.52 -16.21 26.83
C ARG A 272 -8.36 -15.61 26.03
N ALA A 273 -8.60 -15.13 24.82
CA ALA A 273 -7.57 -14.43 24.03
C ALA A 273 -7.08 -13.16 24.73
N ILE A 274 -8.00 -12.33 25.24
CA ILE A 274 -7.67 -11.13 26.03
C ILE A 274 -6.89 -11.49 27.30
N GLY A 275 -7.31 -12.55 28.02
CA GLY A 275 -6.62 -13.05 29.20
C GLY A 275 -5.20 -13.53 28.91
N SER A 276 -4.98 -14.23 27.79
CA SER A 276 -3.64 -14.68 27.39
C SER A 276 -2.72 -13.50 27.04
N VAL A 277 -3.24 -12.48 26.36
CA VAL A 277 -2.48 -11.25 26.09
C VAL A 277 -2.16 -10.51 27.39
N PHE A 278 -3.09 -10.47 28.34
CA PHE A 278 -2.88 -9.86 29.65
C PHE A 278 -1.69 -10.48 30.38
N GLU A 279 -1.68 -11.80 30.52
CA GLU A 279 -0.64 -12.56 31.21
C GLU A 279 0.74 -12.33 30.58
N LYS A 280 0.80 -12.22 29.24
CA LYS A 280 2.07 -12.11 28.49
C LYS A 280 2.64 -10.70 28.38
N THR A 281 1.79 -9.65 28.47
CA THR A 281 2.20 -8.28 28.11
C THR A 281 2.08 -7.25 29.22
N GLN A 282 1.36 -7.54 30.32
CA GLN A 282 1.06 -6.56 31.37
C GLN A 282 0.34 -5.29 30.86
N ALA A 283 -0.28 -5.35 29.67
CA ALA A 283 -0.85 -4.20 28.97
C ALA A 283 -1.81 -3.30 29.82
N PRO A 284 -2.72 -3.85 30.65
CA PRO A 284 -3.58 -3.03 31.50
C PRO A 284 -2.85 -2.25 32.59
N LEU A 285 -1.75 -2.79 33.14
CA LEU A 285 -0.91 -2.03 34.08
C LEU A 285 -0.27 -0.84 33.37
N TYR A 286 0.17 -1.02 32.13
CA TYR A 286 0.70 0.06 31.30
C TYR A 286 -0.37 1.07 30.89
N ALA A 287 -1.60 0.62 30.61
CA ALA A 287 -2.72 1.50 30.32
C ALA A 287 -3.10 2.34 31.55
N LEU A 288 -3.19 1.74 32.74
CA LEU A 288 -3.42 2.45 33.99
C LEU A 288 -2.31 3.47 34.27
N GLN A 289 -1.05 3.07 34.05
CA GLN A 289 0.05 4.00 34.19
C GLN A 289 -0.04 5.16 33.19
N ALA A 290 -0.36 4.91 31.92
CA ALA A 290 -0.54 5.97 30.92
C ALA A 290 -1.68 6.93 31.31
N LEU A 291 -2.77 6.40 31.87
CA LEU A 291 -3.93 7.19 32.27
C LEU A 291 -3.66 8.09 33.49
N PHE A 292 -2.83 7.66 34.45
CA PHE A 292 -2.60 8.40 35.70
C PHE A 292 -1.21 9.06 35.79
N TRP A 293 -0.18 8.52 35.13
CA TRP A 293 1.21 9.00 35.12
C TRP A 293 1.81 9.02 33.70
N PRO A 294 1.46 10.01 32.86
CA PRO A 294 1.71 9.96 31.42
C PRO A 294 3.20 10.09 31.11
N LYS A 295 3.92 10.97 31.83
CA LYS A 295 5.38 11.14 31.71
C LYS A 295 6.15 9.85 31.98
N ALA A 296 5.71 9.05 32.95
CA ALA A 296 6.33 7.76 33.25
C ALA A 296 6.06 6.73 32.13
N ALA A 297 4.86 6.77 31.54
CA ALA A 297 4.51 5.93 30.40
C ALA A 297 5.34 6.30 29.14
N VAL A 298 5.47 7.60 28.83
CA VAL A 298 6.33 8.11 27.74
C VAL A 298 7.77 7.63 27.91
N LYS A 299 8.36 7.83 29.11
CA LYS A 299 9.73 7.38 29.40
C LYS A 299 9.91 5.88 29.20
N ARG A 300 8.93 5.05 29.59
CA ARG A 300 9.00 3.60 29.35
C ARG A 300 8.98 3.26 27.87
N VAL A 301 8.13 3.92 27.08
CA VAL A 301 8.06 3.71 25.63
C VAL A 301 9.41 4.02 24.99
N GLN A 302 10.02 5.15 25.36
CA GLN A 302 11.38 5.53 24.91
C GLN A 302 12.44 4.50 25.33
N GLN A 303 12.45 4.07 26.59
CA GLN A 303 13.35 3.02 27.08
C GLN A 303 13.14 1.67 26.37
N THR A 304 11.94 1.39 25.90
CA THR A 304 11.66 0.18 25.12
C THR A 304 12.28 0.27 23.74
N ALA A 305 12.12 1.41 23.06
CA ALA A 305 12.78 1.68 21.78
C ALA A 305 14.32 1.65 21.90
N GLU A 306 14.89 2.24 22.95
CA GLU A 306 16.34 2.21 23.23
C GLU A 306 16.86 0.79 23.47
N ARG A 307 16.11 -0.05 24.21
CA ARG A 307 16.48 -1.46 24.40
C ARG A 307 16.50 -2.25 23.11
N VAL A 308 15.51 -2.03 22.24
CA VAL A 308 15.48 -2.66 20.91
C VAL A 308 16.65 -2.16 20.06
N ARG A 309 16.94 -0.85 20.07
CA ARG A 309 18.08 -0.25 19.36
C ARG A 309 19.43 -0.83 19.82
N ALA A 310 19.60 -1.06 21.11
CA ALA A 310 20.83 -1.62 21.69
C ALA A 310 20.98 -3.14 21.51
N THR A 311 19.97 -3.83 20.95
CA THR A 311 20.04 -5.27 20.73
C THR A 311 21.00 -5.57 19.58
N SER A 312 21.92 -6.52 19.77
CA SER A 312 22.78 -7.03 18.69
C SER A 312 22.71 -8.55 18.65
N PHE A 313 22.47 -9.11 17.46
CA PHE A 313 22.51 -10.56 17.24
C PHE A 313 23.89 -11.04 16.78
N ILE A 314 24.78 -10.12 16.39
CA ILE A 314 26.16 -10.43 16.03
C ILE A 314 26.95 -10.59 17.33
N THR A 315 26.83 -11.77 17.94
CA THR A 315 27.53 -12.11 19.18
C THR A 315 28.77 -12.97 18.87
N PRO A 316 29.97 -12.59 19.34
CA PRO A 316 31.17 -13.41 19.21
C PRO A 316 30.95 -14.82 19.78
N GLY A 317 31.52 -15.83 19.13
CA GLY A 317 31.46 -17.23 19.59
C GLY A 317 30.16 -17.99 19.24
N ARG A 318 29.14 -17.35 18.66
CA ARG A 318 27.97 -18.04 18.09
C ARG A 318 28.10 -18.25 16.59
N THR A 319 27.63 -19.39 16.11
CA THR A 319 27.55 -19.70 14.68
C THR A 319 26.50 -18.83 13.97
N PRO A 320 26.60 -18.60 12.64
CA PRO A 320 25.58 -17.88 11.88
C PRO A 320 24.16 -18.43 12.08
N GLU A 321 24.02 -19.75 12.12
CA GLU A 321 22.77 -20.47 12.37
C GLU A 321 22.17 -20.14 13.75
N GLU A 322 22.98 -20.15 14.82
CA GLU A 322 22.52 -19.79 16.16
C GLU A 322 22.10 -18.32 16.26
N ARG A 323 22.80 -17.44 15.55
CA ARG A 323 22.46 -16.01 15.49
C ARG A 323 21.13 -15.79 14.78
N LEU A 324 20.91 -16.47 13.65
CA LEU A 324 19.65 -16.43 12.90
C LEU A 324 18.47 -16.88 13.76
N ARG A 325 18.56 -18.05 14.41
CA ARG A 325 17.51 -18.53 15.33
C ARG A 325 17.26 -17.56 16.49
N GLY A 326 18.30 -16.89 16.98
CA GLY A 326 18.18 -15.85 18.00
C GLY A 326 17.36 -14.65 17.53
N ALA A 327 17.62 -14.17 16.31
CA ALA A 327 16.84 -13.11 15.67
C ALA A 327 15.40 -13.53 15.40
N GLU A 328 15.19 -14.76 14.94
CA GLU A 328 13.85 -15.31 14.70
C GLU A 328 13.05 -15.42 16.00
N HIS A 329 13.68 -15.89 17.08
CA HIS A 329 13.04 -15.94 18.39
C HIS A 329 12.68 -14.53 18.88
N PHE A 330 13.52 -13.53 18.64
CA PHE A 330 13.24 -12.14 18.98
C PHE A 330 12.04 -11.60 18.20
N ALA A 331 12.01 -11.80 16.87
CA ALA A 331 10.89 -11.42 16.01
C ALA A 331 9.59 -12.15 16.40
N GLY A 332 9.66 -13.45 16.70
CA GLY A 332 8.53 -14.25 17.18
C GLY A 332 7.99 -13.81 18.55
N ASN A 333 8.75 -13.07 19.35
CA ASN A 333 8.28 -12.44 20.59
C ASN A 333 7.67 -11.04 20.38
N PHE A 334 7.31 -10.69 19.14
CA PHE A 334 6.73 -9.40 18.74
C PHE A 334 5.70 -8.81 19.73
N VAL A 335 4.78 -9.64 20.24
CA VAL A 335 3.70 -9.22 21.14
C VAL A 335 4.23 -8.64 22.46
N LYS A 336 5.39 -9.10 22.97
CA LYS A 336 6.00 -8.53 24.17
C LYS A 336 6.58 -7.14 23.90
N ILE A 337 7.20 -6.94 22.75
CA ILE A 337 7.78 -5.65 22.33
C ILE A 337 6.64 -4.62 22.20
N ILE A 338 5.62 -4.94 21.43
CA ILE A 338 4.49 -4.03 21.18
C ILE A 338 3.57 -3.89 22.40
N GLY A 339 3.47 -4.93 23.23
CA GLY A 339 2.74 -4.89 24.49
C GLY A 339 3.24 -3.80 25.45
N GLY A 340 4.51 -3.42 25.37
CA GLY A 340 5.07 -2.29 26.13
C GLY A 340 4.73 -0.90 25.59
N VAL A 341 4.24 -0.80 24.35
CA VAL A 341 4.07 0.48 23.61
C VAL A 341 2.61 0.75 23.25
N ALA A 342 1.92 -0.22 22.64
CA ALA A 342 0.55 -0.04 22.13
C ALA A 342 -0.52 0.34 23.19
N PRO A 343 -0.46 -0.13 24.45
CA PRO A 343 -1.44 0.29 25.46
C PRO A 343 -1.41 1.79 25.74
N VAL A 344 -0.24 2.42 25.67
CA VAL A 344 -0.07 3.86 25.93
C VAL A 344 -0.78 4.68 24.86
N LEU A 345 -0.60 4.33 23.58
CA LEU A 345 -1.33 4.93 22.46
C LEU A 345 -2.84 4.74 22.61
N SER A 346 -3.27 3.52 22.96
CA SER A 346 -4.68 3.20 23.14
C SER A 346 -5.36 4.09 24.18
N VAL A 347 -4.64 4.44 25.25
CA VAL A 347 -5.12 5.39 26.28
C VAL A 347 -5.21 6.82 25.74
N GLY A 348 -4.24 7.27 24.94
CA GLY A 348 -4.28 8.57 24.27
C GLY A 348 -5.51 8.72 23.37
N LEU A 349 -5.73 7.76 22.46
CA LEU A 349 -6.89 7.75 21.56
C LEU A 349 -8.22 7.59 22.30
N GLY A 350 -8.25 6.73 23.33
CA GLY A 350 -9.42 6.58 24.20
C GLY A 350 -9.75 7.88 24.94
N SER A 351 -8.74 8.59 25.44
CA SER A 351 -8.90 9.90 26.09
C SER A 351 -9.45 10.94 25.12
N GLN A 352 -8.96 10.95 23.87
CA GLN A 352 -9.48 11.82 22.82
C GLN A 352 -10.97 11.56 22.54
N ALA A 353 -11.36 10.28 22.41
CA ALA A 353 -12.74 9.90 22.16
C ALA A 353 -13.67 10.28 23.33
N ILE A 354 -13.21 10.06 24.58
CA ILE A 354 -13.95 10.44 25.79
C ILE A 354 -14.08 11.97 25.87
N ALA A 355 -13.00 12.72 25.66
CA ALA A 355 -13.04 14.18 25.61
C ALA A 355 -14.01 14.68 24.52
N GLY A 356 -14.00 14.06 23.34
CA GLY A 356 -14.93 14.38 22.25
C GLY A 356 -16.40 14.19 22.64
N ARG A 357 -16.73 13.10 23.37
CA ARG A 357 -18.09 12.87 23.90
C ARG A 357 -18.46 13.84 25.01
N LEU A 358 -17.51 14.16 25.90
CA LEU A 358 -17.71 15.14 26.96
C LEU A 358 -17.81 16.58 26.42
N LEU A 359 -17.27 16.88 25.26
CA LEU A 359 -17.47 18.18 24.62
C LEU A 359 -18.83 18.20 23.89
N GLY A 360 -19.22 17.14 23.19
CA GLY A 360 -20.51 17.10 22.49
C GLY A 360 -20.70 18.34 21.61
N ASP A 361 -21.83 19.03 21.76
CA ASP A 361 -22.16 20.25 21.00
C ASP A 361 -21.44 21.52 21.51
N ILE A 362 -20.64 21.42 22.58
CA ILE A 362 -19.87 22.57 23.13
C ILE A 362 -18.72 22.96 22.19
N ALA A 363 -18.22 22.01 21.40
CA ALA A 363 -17.09 22.19 20.51
C ALA A 363 -17.41 21.68 19.11
N LYS A 364 -17.11 22.49 18.11
CA LYS A 364 -17.17 22.05 16.71
C LYS A 364 -16.11 20.96 16.46
N PRO A 365 -16.33 20.06 15.47
CA PRO A 365 -15.32 19.08 15.07
C PRO A 365 -13.94 19.70 14.78
N GLU A 366 -13.92 20.85 14.11
CA GLU A 366 -12.70 21.60 13.76
C GLU A 366 -11.93 22.08 15.01
N GLU A 367 -12.62 22.61 16.01
CA GLU A 367 -11.99 23.07 17.28
C GLU A 367 -11.33 21.91 18.03
N ARG A 368 -11.94 20.71 18.00
CA ARG A 368 -11.36 19.50 18.59
C ARG A 368 -10.09 19.05 17.86
N GLN A 369 -9.97 19.34 16.56
CA GLN A 369 -8.77 19.03 15.79
C GLN A 369 -7.61 19.98 16.11
N VAL A 370 -7.89 21.26 16.40
CA VAL A 370 -6.86 22.24 16.78
C VAL A 370 -6.06 21.78 18.01
N VAL A 371 -6.69 21.09 18.97
CA VAL A 371 -6.01 20.56 20.18
C VAL A 371 -4.91 19.53 19.86
N LEU A 372 -4.95 18.93 18.67
CA LEU A 372 -3.98 17.94 18.19
C LEU A 372 -2.81 18.57 17.41
N ARG A 373 -2.76 19.90 17.28
CA ARG A 373 -1.61 20.58 16.65
C ARG A 373 -0.41 20.59 17.61
N GLY A 374 0.79 20.48 17.02
CA GLY A 374 2.06 20.54 17.76
C GLY A 374 2.16 19.53 18.90
N LEU A 375 1.84 18.24 18.63
CA LEU A 375 1.91 17.20 19.65
C LEU A 375 3.37 16.86 20.00
N PRO A 376 3.72 16.78 21.30
CA PRO A 376 5.06 16.37 21.72
C PRO A 376 5.29 14.87 21.47
N HIS A 377 6.56 14.45 21.42
CA HIS A 377 6.97 13.03 21.36
C HIS A 377 6.59 12.30 20.06
N ASN A 378 6.29 13.04 18.98
CA ASN A 378 6.10 12.45 17.66
C ASN A 378 7.48 12.24 17.00
N ALA A 379 7.94 10.98 16.96
CA ALA A 379 9.25 10.62 16.45
C ALA A 379 9.50 11.05 15.00
N THR A 380 8.46 11.07 14.15
CA THR A 380 8.61 11.51 12.76
C THR A 380 8.76 13.03 12.68
N THR A 381 7.95 13.78 13.41
CA THR A 381 8.05 15.25 13.42
C THR A 381 9.38 15.72 14.03
N GLU A 382 9.86 15.06 15.08
CA GLU A 382 11.18 15.32 15.67
C GLU A 382 12.32 15.07 14.65
N MET A 383 12.24 13.99 13.88
CA MET A 383 13.17 13.69 12.79
C MET A 383 13.20 14.80 11.73
N ASP A 384 12.04 15.25 11.25
CA ASP A 384 11.98 16.31 10.22
C ASP A 384 12.52 17.64 10.74
N LEU A 385 12.23 17.98 12.01
CA LEU A 385 12.77 19.16 12.66
C LEU A 385 14.30 19.09 12.80
N GLU A 386 14.86 17.93 13.13
CA GLU A 386 16.32 17.73 13.18
C GLU A 386 16.97 17.86 11.80
N LEU A 387 16.32 17.33 10.74
CA LEU A 387 16.79 17.50 9.36
C LEU A 387 16.73 18.96 8.91
N TRP A 388 15.67 19.68 9.28
CA TRP A 388 15.54 21.12 9.06
C TRP A 388 16.61 21.93 9.81
N HIS A 389 16.90 21.58 11.07
CA HIS A 389 17.97 22.21 11.83
C HIS A 389 19.34 21.96 11.20
N LEU A 390 19.57 20.78 10.64
CA LEU A 390 20.76 20.51 9.84
C LEU A 390 20.82 21.42 8.61
N ALA A 391 19.74 21.55 7.84
CA ALA A 391 19.65 22.44 6.68
C ALA A 391 20.00 23.89 7.06
N GLN A 392 19.41 24.43 8.14
CA GLN A 392 19.70 25.79 8.61
C GLN A 392 21.16 26.01 9.04
N ARG A 393 21.80 24.99 9.63
CA ARG A 393 23.23 25.08 9.96
C ARG A 393 24.08 25.11 8.70
N LEU A 394 23.72 24.32 7.69
CA LEU A 394 24.43 24.23 6.40
C LEU A 394 24.22 25.47 5.52
N ALA A 395 23.04 26.10 5.58
CA ALA A 395 22.71 27.33 4.86
C ALA A 395 23.65 28.51 5.19
N ARG A 396 24.40 28.44 6.29
CA ARG A 396 25.42 29.43 6.67
C ARG A 396 26.72 29.30 5.85
N TYR A 397 26.86 28.26 5.04
CA TYR A 397 28.05 27.97 4.24
C TYR A 397 27.68 27.97 2.74
N PRO A 398 27.85 29.10 2.03
CA PRO A 398 27.42 29.24 0.63
C PRO A 398 28.00 28.18 -0.32
N THR A 399 29.25 27.78 -0.09
CA THR A 399 29.92 26.74 -0.89
C THR A 399 29.28 25.37 -0.77
N ILE A 400 28.75 25.02 0.42
CA ILE A 400 28.03 23.75 0.63
C ILE A 400 26.69 23.80 -0.09
N VAL A 401 25.98 24.92 -0.01
CA VAL A 401 24.69 25.11 -0.69
C VAL A 401 24.86 25.00 -2.21
N GLU A 402 25.89 25.65 -2.76
CA GLU A 402 26.21 25.56 -4.19
C GLU A 402 26.53 24.13 -4.62
N GLN A 403 27.37 23.40 -3.87
CA GLN A 403 27.67 21.99 -4.16
C GLN A 403 26.41 21.10 -4.11
N MET A 404 25.54 21.32 -3.12
CA MET A 404 24.30 20.56 -2.95
C MET A 404 23.26 20.81 -4.06
N HIS A 405 23.29 21.99 -4.69
CA HIS A 405 22.42 22.32 -5.81
C HIS A 405 23.02 21.91 -7.17
N ALA A 406 24.35 21.87 -7.28
CA ALA A 406 25.04 21.49 -8.51
C ALA A 406 25.10 19.96 -8.73
N SER A 407 25.09 19.18 -7.65
CA SER A 407 25.26 17.72 -7.69
C SER A 407 23.92 17.00 -7.57
N THR A 408 23.80 15.82 -8.17
CA THR A 408 22.61 14.97 -7.94
C THR A 408 22.68 14.30 -6.57
N SER A 409 21.52 13.88 -6.05
CA SER A 409 21.43 13.19 -4.76
C SER A 409 22.27 11.91 -4.72
N GLU A 410 22.36 11.19 -5.84
CA GLU A 410 23.14 9.97 -5.99
C GLU A 410 24.65 10.25 -5.93
N GLN A 411 25.10 11.33 -6.57
CA GLN A 411 26.50 11.77 -6.51
C GLN A 411 26.88 12.14 -5.08
N LEU A 412 26.05 12.94 -4.40
CA LEU A 412 26.27 13.32 -3.00
C LEU A 412 26.28 12.09 -2.07
N ALA A 413 25.47 11.07 -2.36
CA ALA A 413 25.45 9.83 -1.58
C ALA A 413 26.75 9.03 -1.77
N GLN A 414 27.29 8.96 -2.99
CA GLN A 414 28.59 8.36 -3.26
C GLN A 414 29.72 9.12 -2.55
N GLU A 415 29.71 10.46 -2.61
CA GLU A 415 30.68 11.31 -1.92
C GLU A 415 30.62 11.14 -0.39
N TYR A 416 29.42 11.00 0.18
CA TYR A 416 29.24 10.73 1.60
C TYR A 416 29.88 9.41 2.01
N ARG A 417 29.63 8.33 1.25
CA ARG A 417 30.21 7.00 1.50
C ARG A 417 31.73 7.00 1.35
N ALA A 418 32.25 7.77 0.39
CA ALA A 418 33.69 7.98 0.21
C ALA A 418 34.32 8.90 1.27
N GLY A 419 33.51 9.60 2.09
CA GLY A 419 33.98 10.50 3.13
C GLY A 419 34.58 11.80 2.62
N ILE A 420 34.20 12.24 1.42
CA ILE A 420 34.79 13.40 0.73
C ILE A 420 33.87 14.64 0.71
N LEU A 421 32.68 14.57 1.29
CA LEU A 421 31.84 15.76 1.46
C LEU A 421 32.50 16.79 2.39
N PRO A 422 32.12 18.07 2.28
CA PRO A 422 32.55 19.11 3.21
C PRO A 422 32.36 18.66 4.67
N PRO A 423 33.33 18.89 5.59
CA PRO A 423 33.30 18.32 6.93
C PRO A 423 32.00 18.61 7.71
N GLN A 424 31.43 19.81 7.56
CA GLN A 424 30.19 20.21 8.20
C GLN A 424 28.99 19.41 7.70
N LEU A 425 28.94 19.11 6.39
CA LEU A 425 27.91 18.27 5.78
C LEU A 425 28.12 16.80 6.16
N GLN A 426 29.35 16.29 6.07
CA GLN A 426 29.69 14.90 6.43
C GLN A 426 29.33 14.60 7.89
N GLN A 427 29.76 15.44 8.84
CA GLN A 427 29.50 15.24 10.27
C GLN A 427 28.03 15.46 10.61
N GLY A 428 27.41 16.50 10.04
CA GLY A 428 26.01 16.80 10.27
C GLY A 428 25.08 15.68 9.79
N LEU A 429 25.34 15.14 8.60
CA LEU A 429 24.60 14.02 8.03
C LEU A 429 24.86 12.73 8.83
N ALA A 430 26.11 12.44 9.21
CA ALA A 430 26.43 11.28 10.04
C ALA A 430 25.71 11.31 11.40
N ALA A 431 25.64 12.49 12.04
CA ALA A 431 24.91 12.65 13.30
C ALA A 431 23.40 12.41 13.14
N PHE A 432 22.80 12.90 12.05
CA PHE A 432 21.40 12.64 11.72
C PHE A 432 21.14 11.15 11.47
N LEU A 433 21.97 10.51 10.65
CA LEU A 433 21.86 9.09 10.31
C LEU A 433 22.12 8.17 11.51
N ALA A 434 22.93 8.57 12.49
CA ALA A 434 23.10 7.81 13.72
C ALA A 434 21.79 7.72 14.54
N LEU A 435 20.94 8.75 14.48
CA LEU A 435 19.67 8.80 15.21
C LEU A 435 18.50 8.20 14.41
N TYR A 436 18.43 8.53 13.12
CA TYR A 436 17.28 8.25 12.25
C TYR A 436 17.61 7.41 11.02
N GLY A 437 18.86 7.03 10.80
CA GLY A 437 19.31 6.28 9.63
C GLY A 437 18.72 4.86 9.52
N HIS A 438 18.15 4.33 10.60
CA HIS A 438 17.40 3.06 10.61
C HIS A 438 16.08 3.12 9.83
N ARG A 439 15.62 4.32 9.48
CA ARG A 439 14.40 4.56 8.68
C ARG A 439 14.71 4.39 7.19
N GLY A 440 13.67 4.34 6.37
CA GLY A 440 13.82 4.16 4.92
C GLY A 440 12.52 4.44 4.17
N VAL A 441 12.62 4.53 2.84
CA VAL A 441 11.43 4.52 1.96
C VAL A 441 10.91 3.08 1.90
N ALA A 442 9.60 2.87 2.11
CA ALA A 442 9.01 1.53 2.22
C ALA A 442 9.72 0.65 3.29
N GLU A 443 10.16 1.26 4.39
CA GLU A 443 10.96 0.67 5.48
C GLU A 443 10.40 -0.62 6.11
N ILE A 444 9.11 -0.90 5.92
CA ILE A 444 8.49 -2.14 6.40
C ILE A 444 9.04 -3.37 5.70
N ASP A 445 9.66 -3.25 4.53
CA ASP A 445 10.39 -4.34 3.89
C ASP A 445 11.79 -4.44 4.50
N LEU A 446 12.13 -5.66 4.95
CA LEU A 446 13.44 -5.97 5.52
C LEU A 446 14.55 -5.86 4.48
N GLY A 447 14.24 -6.16 3.21
CA GLY A 447 15.21 -6.21 2.12
C GLY A 447 15.58 -4.85 1.53
N LEU A 448 14.78 -3.81 1.80
CA LEU A 448 15.05 -2.46 1.27
C LEU A 448 16.08 -1.70 2.12
N PRO A 449 16.92 -0.89 1.47
CA PRO A 449 17.99 -0.16 2.13
C PRO A 449 17.45 0.85 3.15
N ARG A 450 18.22 1.04 4.21
CA ARG A 450 17.99 2.08 5.22
C ARG A 450 18.76 3.34 4.85
N TRP A 451 18.36 4.50 5.36
CA TRP A 451 19.07 5.75 5.05
C TRP A 451 20.53 5.77 5.49
N SER A 452 20.89 4.99 6.52
CA SER A 452 22.29 4.80 6.92
C SER A 452 23.12 4.01 5.89
N GLU A 453 22.48 3.17 5.07
CA GLU A 453 23.09 2.40 4.00
C GLU A 453 23.06 3.20 2.69
N ASP A 454 21.92 3.82 2.39
CA ASP A 454 21.71 4.70 1.25
C ASP A 454 21.07 6.05 1.62
N PRO A 455 21.89 7.12 1.78
CA PRO A 455 21.41 8.43 2.17
C PRO A 455 20.86 9.26 1.00
N THR A 456 20.79 8.72 -0.23
CA THR A 456 20.34 9.43 -1.45
C THR A 456 19.04 10.20 -1.21
N HIS A 457 18.05 9.53 -0.62
CA HIS A 457 16.75 10.13 -0.29
C HIS A 457 16.87 11.35 0.65
N ILE A 458 17.64 11.22 1.72
CA ILE A 458 17.81 12.27 2.73
C ILE A 458 18.61 13.45 2.18
N LEU A 459 19.59 13.20 1.31
CA LEU A 459 20.33 14.24 0.62
C LEU A 459 19.45 15.05 -0.33
N GLY A 460 18.55 14.38 -1.06
CA GLY A 460 17.55 15.06 -1.89
C GLY A 460 16.61 15.93 -1.06
N ALA A 461 16.08 15.39 0.05
CA ALA A 461 15.26 16.15 0.99
C ALA A 461 16.00 17.37 1.59
N LEU A 462 17.25 17.19 1.97
CA LEU A 462 18.10 18.26 2.50
C LEU A 462 18.36 19.35 1.44
N SER A 463 18.59 18.97 0.18
CA SER A 463 18.71 19.92 -0.93
C SER A 463 17.42 20.72 -1.13
N ASN A 464 16.24 20.08 -1.04
CA ASN A 464 14.95 20.76 -1.12
C ASN A 464 14.78 21.79 0.01
N TYR A 465 15.26 21.53 1.23
CA TYR A 465 15.18 22.49 2.33
C TYR A 465 16.07 23.71 2.15
N LEU A 466 17.23 23.55 1.53
CA LEU A 466 18.13 24.67 1.24
C LEU A 466 17.52 25.63 0.20
N HIS A 467 16.53 25.20 -0.59
CA HIS A 467 15.78 26.07 -1.50
C HIS A 467 14.71 26.92 -0.80
N LEU A 468 14.32 26.62 0.44
CA LEU A 468 13.30 27.39 1.17
C LEU A 468 13.88 28.73 1.67
N LYS A 469 13.46 29.84 1.04
CA LYS A 469 13.91 31.20 1.37
C LYS A 469 13.01 31.96 2.35
N ASP A 470 11.77 31.51 2.56
CA ASP A 470 10.81 32.20 3.45
C ASP A 470 10.91 31.71 4.90
N ALA A 471 11.31 32.61 5.80
CA ALA A 471 11.43 32.33 7.23
C ALA A 471 10.09 32.06 7.94
N ASN A 472 8.96 32.49 7.37
CA ASN A 472 7.62 32.24 7.94
C ASN A 472 7.09 30.84 7.63
N LEU A 473 7.63 30.20 6.58
CA LEU A 473 7.35 28.80 6.24
C LEU A 473 8.27 27.83 6.99
N ALA A 474 9.12 28.33 7.90
CA ALA A 474 10.04 27.51 8.67
C ALA A 474 9.27 26.49 9.55
N PRO A 475 9.50 25.18 9.38
CA PRO A 475 8.79 24.10 10.08
C PRO A 475 8.77 24.22 11.60
N ASN A 476 9.88 24.67 12.20
CA ASN A 476 9.99 24.88 13.64
C ASN A 476 9.05 25.99 14.16
N VAL A 477 8.84 27.05 13.36
CA VAL A 477 7.94 28.16 13.70
C VAL A 477 6.49 27.71 13.61
N GLN A 478 6.14 26.99 12.54
CA GLN A 478 4.79 26.43 12.36
C GLN A 478 4.43 25.44 13.47
N PHE A 479 5.36 24.55 13.84
CA PHE A 479 5.15 23.59 14.92
C PHE A 479 4.94 24.29 16.28
N GLN A 480 5.78 25.27 16.61
CA GLN A 480 5.65 26.05 17.85
C GLN A 480 4.33 26.83 17.89
N ARG A 481 3.94 27.47 16.78
CA ARG A 481 2.66 28.18 16.65
C ARG A 481 1.48 27.22 16.83
N GLY A 482 1.50 26.06 16.17
CA GLY A 482 0.48 25.03 16.30
C GLY A 482 0.35 24.53 17.73
N ALA A 483 1.46 24.35 18.44
CA ALA A 483 1.45 23.96 19.85
C ALA A 483 0.82 25.02 20.75
N GLN A 484 1.11 26.32 20.51
CA GLN A 484 0.50 27.43 21.26
C GLN A 484 -1.01 27.54 20.99
N GLU A 485 -1.42 27.48 19.72
CA GLU A 485 -2.84 27.48 19.33
C GLU A 485 -3.61 26.33 19.99
N ALA A 486 -3.01 25.15 20.07
CA ALA A 486 -3.60 23.99 20.73
C ALA A 486 -3.78 24.17 22.25
N GLU A 487 -2.81 24.79 22.94
CA GLU A 487 -2.91 25.09 24.37
C GLU A 487 -4.00 26.14 24.66
N SER A 488 -4.07 27.19 23.83
CA SER A 488 -5.13 28.21 23.94
C SER A 488 -6.52 27.62 23.69
N MET A 489 -6.67 26.80 22.64
CA MET A 489 -7.93 26.12 22.34
C MET A 489 -8.32 25.15 23.48
N LEU A 490 -7.37 24.41 24.05
CA LEU A 490 -7.64 23.54 25.19
C LEU A 490 -8.20 24.34 26.37
N ALA A 491 -7.58 25.47 26.72
CA ALA A 491 -8.04 26.34 27.80
C ALA A 491 -9.46 26.87 27.54
N GLU A 492 -9.74 27.29 26.31
CA GLU A 492 -11.06 27.77 25.90
C GLU A 492 -12.13 26.68 26.01
N LEU A 493 -11.86 25.47 25.50
CA LEU A 493 -12.80 24.35 25.57
C LEU A 493 -13.09 23.93 27.01
N VAL A 494 -12.09 23.99 27.89
CA VAL A 494 -12.25 23.72 29.33
C VAL A 494 -13.11 24.80 30.00
N GLN A 495 -12.95 26.06 29.62
CA GLN A 495 -13.77 27.17 30.10
C GLN A 495 -15.22 27.06 29.61
N ARG A 496 -15.43 26.76 28.33
CA ARG A 496 -16.77 26.52 27.77
C ARG A 496 -17.45 25.30 28.42
N ALA A 497 -16.70 24.24 28.74
CA ALA A 497 -17.23 23.11 29.49
C ALA A 497 -17.61 23.48 30.94
N ARG A 498 -16.89 24.43 31.56
CA ARG A 498 -17.15 24.91 32.92
C ARG A 498 -18.48 25.65 33.03
N SER A 499 -18.89 26.39 31.99
CA SER A 499 -20.20 27.06 31.96
C SER A 499 -21.38 26.08 31.99
N LYS A 500 -21.16 24.80 31.64
CA LYS A 500 -22.16 23.73 31.75
C LYS A 500 -22.06 22.96 33.07
N SER A 501 -20.85 22.58 33.50
CA SER A 501 -20.64 21.86 34.77
C SER A 501 -19.16 21.86 35.19
N TRP A 502 -18.90 22.07 36.48
CA TRP A 502 -17.56 22.00 37.05
C TRP A 502 -16.92 20.61 36.92
N LEU A 503 -17.67 19.53 37.21
CA LEU A 503 -17.19 18.15 37.07
C LEU A 503 -16.83 17.84 35.62
N ARG A 504 -17.69 18.25 34.68
CA ARG A 504 -17.47 18.07 33.24
C ARG A 504 -16.20 18.79 32.78
N SER A 505 -15.98 20.03 33.22
CA SER A 505 -14.76 20.80 32.93
C SER A 505 -13.50 20.10 33.43
N ARG A 506 -13.51 19.55 34.65
CA ARG A 506 -12.36 18.78 35.18
C ARG A 506 -12.07 17.53 34.37
N LEU A 507 -13.11 16.79 33.98
CA LEU A 507 -12.95 15.58 33.15
C LEU A 507 -12.45 15.93 31.74
N VAL A 508 -13.00 16.98 31.11
CA VAL A 508 -12.52 17.47 29.81
C VAL A 508 -11.04 17.85 29.90
N HIS A 509 -10.64 18.63 30.90
CA HIS A 509 -9.24 19.01 31.08
C HIS A 509 -8.34 17.78 31.26
N PHE A 510 -8.75 16.83 32.10
CA PHE A 510 -8.02 15.59 32.34
C PHE A 510 -7.79 14.81 31.04
N PHE A 511 -8.85 14.52 30.27
CA PHE A 511 -8.74 13.73 29.05
C PHE A 511 -8.08 14.47 27.89
N LEU A 512 -8.26 15.78 27.74
CA LEU A 512 -7.54 16.58 26.74
C LEU A 512 -6.04 16.64 27.02
N ARG A 513 -5.62 16.73 28.30
CA ARG A 513 -4.20 16.63 28.67
C ARG A 513 -3.63 15.26 28.31
N ARG A 514 -4.32 14.16 28.63
CA ARG A 514 -3.88 12.80 28.23
C ARG A 514 -3.85 12.59 26.73
N THR A 515 -4.74 13.25 26.01
CA THR A 515 -4.70 13.26 24.54
C THR A 515 -3.38 13.88 24.07
N ARG A 516 -3.04 15.08 24.55
CA ARG A 516 -1.80 15.77 24.13
C ARG A 516 -0.53 15.05 24.55
N ASP A 517 -0.49 14.52 25.77
CA ASP A 517 0.71 13.84 26.31
C ASP A 517 1.01 12.49 25.64
N LEU A 518 -0.02 11.81 25.07
CA LEU A 518 0.10 10.40 24.65
C LEU A 518 -0.15 10.16 23.16
N VAL A 519 -0.95 10.99 22.47
CA VAL A 519 -1.27 10.76 21.05
C VAL A 519 -0.06 11.01 20.14
N GLY A 520 0.90 11.84 20.54
CA GLY A 520 2.17 11.99 19.81
C GLY A 520 2.96 10.69 19.71
N LEU A 521 2.79 9.75 20.66
CA LEU A 521 3.42 8.43 20.62
C LEU A 521 2.80 7.48 19.56
N ARG A 522 1.86 7.93 18.74
CA ARG A 522 1.20 7.11 17.70
C ARG A 522 2.16 6.48 16.69
N GLU A 523 3.29 7.14 16.43
CA GLU A 523 4.34 6.62 15.53
C GLU A 523 5.32 5.67 16.24
N MET A 524 5.33 5.64 17.57
CA MET A 524 6.29 4.84 18.35
C MET A 524 6.15 3.32 18.16
N PRO A 525 4.95 2.72 18.03
CA PRO A 525 4.83 1.31 17.70
C PRO A 525 5.58 0.97 16.41
N LYS A 526 5.31 1.69 15.31
CA LYS A 526 5.98 1.47 14.02
C LYS A 526 7.48 1.71 14.14
N PHE A 527 7.88 2.84 14.72
CA PHE A 527 9.29 3.17 14.96
C PHE A 527 10.05 2.05 15.68
N THR A 528 9.45 1.46 16.72
CA THR A 528 10.05 0.35 17.49
C THR A 528 10.15 -0.93 16.66
N ILE A 529 9.17 -1.21 15.79
CA ILE A 529 9.21 -2.35 14.86
C ILE A 529 10.35 -2.17 13.86
N ILE A 530 10.49 -0.98 13.28
CA ILE A 530 11.56 -0.71 12.31
C ILE A 530 12.94 -0.84 12.96
N LEU A 531 13.11 -0.40 14.22
CA LEU A 531 14.34 -0.65 14.97
C LEU A 531 14.66 -2.14 15.10
N MET A 532 13.67 -2.97 15.43
CA MET A 532 13.84 -4.43 15.47
C MET A 532 14.25 -4.96 14.10
N MET A 533 13.56 -4.54 13.03
CA MET A 533 13.85 -5.00 11.68
C MET A 533 15.27 -4.64 11.24
N VAL A 534 15.77 -3.45 11.59
CA VAL A 534 17.16 -3.07 11.28
C VAL A 534 18.17 -3.96 12.00
N ARG A 535 17.94 -4.34 13.26
CA ARG A 535 18.84 -5.27 13.96
C ARG A 535 18.87 -6.65 13.28
N ILE A 536 17.74 -7.10 12.74
CA ILE A 536 17.66 -8.34 11.97
C ILE A 536 18.36 -8.17 10.62
N ARG A 537 18.17 -7.03 9.94
CA ARG A 537 18.81 -6.70 8.66
C ARG A 537 20.33 -6.72 8.77
N GLU A 538 20.90 -6.09 9.80
CA GLU A 538 22.35 -6.10 10.06
C GLU A 538 22.89 -7.53 10.22
N LEU A 539 22.14 -8.40 10.91
CA LEU A 539 22.50 -9.81 11.03
C LEU A 539 22.46 -10.51 9.66
N LEU A 540 21.39 -10.32 8.90
CA LEU A 540 21.26 -10.94 7.59
C LEU A 540 22.38 -10.48 6.65
N TRP A 541 22.70 -9.19 6.63
CA TRP A 541 23.83 -8.66 5.86
C TRP A 541 25.13 -9.38 6.20
N SER A 542 25.44 -9.52 7.50
CA SER A 542 26.64 -10.24 7.96
C SER A 542 26.62 -11.73 7.58
N ILE A 543 25.46 -12.38 7.52
CA ILE A 543 25.33 -13.76 7.01
C ILE A 543 25.57 -13.79 5.49
N GLY A 544 25.04 -12.79 4.77
CA GLY A 544 25.20 -12.65 3.32
C GLY A 544 26.66 -12.53 2.92
N GLU A 545 27.44 -11.71 3.64
CA GLU A 545 28.90 -11.59 3.44
C GLU A 545 29.62 -12.93 3.60
N GLY A 546 29.23 -13.74 4.58
CA GLY A 546 29.78 -15.08 4.76
C GLY A 546 29.40 -16.04 3.62
N LEU A 547 28.14 -16.00 3.18
CA LEU A 547 27.66 -16.85 2.07
C LEU A 547 28.24 -16.45 0.71
N GLU A 548 28.55 -15.16 0.49
CA GLU A 548 29.30 -14.68 -0.67
C GLU A 548 30.73 -15.22 -0.65
N GLN A 549 31.41 -15.15 0.50
CA GLN A 549 32.76 -15.72 0.66
C GLN A 549 32.80 -17.25 0.42
N ASP A 550 31.72 -17.94 0.78
CA ASP A 550 31.53 -19.38 0.57
C ASP A 550 31.03 -19.73 -0.86
N GLU A 551 30.95 -18.75 -1.78
CA GLU A 551 30.47 -18.89 -3.15
C GLU A 551 29.05 -19.51 -3.24
N ARG A 552 28.19 -19.21 -2.26
CA ARG A 552 26.77 -19.63 -2.24
C ARG A 552 25.82 -18.56 -2.73
N LEU A 553 26.27 -17.30 -2.70
CA LEU A 553 25.62 -16.12 -3.25
C LEU A 553 26.61 -15.40 -4.15
N GLU A 554 26.10 -14.66 -5.14
CA GLU A 554 26.93 -13.81 -6.00
C GLU A 554 27.35 -12.53 -5.26
N THR A 555 26.44 -11.97 -4.46
CA THR A 555 26.69 -10.79 -3.61
C THR A 555 26.02 -10.95 -2.24
N ALA A 556 26.54 -10.30 -1.20
CA ALA A 556 25.94 -10.30 0.13
C ALA A 556 24.47 -9.81 0.14
N GLU A 557 24.10 -8.88 -0.76
CA GLU A 557 22.74 -8.35 -0.87
C GLU A 557 21.71 -9.42 -1.29
N ASP A 558 22.15 -10.46 -2.01
CA ASP A 558 21.27 -11.53 -2.48
C ASP A 558 20.56 -12.28 -1.34
N ILE A 559 21.07 -12.19 -0.11
CA ILE A 559 20.40 -12.77 1.05
C ILE A 559 18.98 -12.23 1.27
N PHE A 560 18.69 -10.99 0.87
CA PHE A 560 17.34 -10.43 1.00
C PHE A 560 16.34 -11.02 -0.01
N PHE A 561 16.86 -11.64 -1.08
CA PHE A 561 16.09 -12.39 -2.05
C PHE A 561 15.94 -13.87 -1.68
N LEU A 562 16.26 -14.24 -0.43
CA LEU A 562 15.97 -15.54 0.15
C LEU A 562 14.94 -15.41 1.29
N THR A 563 14.03 -16.37 1.39
CA THR A 563 13.19 -16.53 2.58
C THR A 563 14.03 -16.99 3.78
N LEU A 564 13.57 -16.75 5.01
CA LEU A 564 14.27 -17.24 6.22
C LEU A 564 14.59 -18.75 6.17
N ARG A 565 13.69 -19.55 5.61
CA ARG A 565 13.90 -20.99 5.40
C ARG A 565 15.01 -21.28 4.40
N GLU A 566 15.12 -20.50 3.33
CA GLU A 566 16.20 -20.61 2.35
C GLU A 566 17.54 -20.19 2.91
N ILE A 567 17.57 -19.19 3.77
CA ILE A 567 18.80 -18.78 4.47
C ILE A 567 19.33 -19.96 5.31
N HIS A 568 18.46 -20.69 6.03
CA HIS A 568 18.87 -21.92 6.72
C HIS A 568 19.43 -22.98 5.77
N ARG A 569 18.85 -23.15 4.57
CA ARG A 569 19.37 -24.08 3.55
C ARG A 569 20.73 -23.63 3.01
N ALA A 570 20.92 -22.33 2.82
CA ALA A 570 22.19 -21.74 2.39
C ALA A 570 23.29 -21.97 3.45
N LEU A 571 22.97 -21.73 4.72
CA LEU A 571 23.85 -22.02 5.86
C LEU A 571 24.18 -23.51 6.02
N ALA A 572 23.31 -24.39 5.53
CA ALA A 572 23.58 -25.84 5.45
C ALA A 572 24.44 -26.24 4.24
N GLY A 573 24.88 -25.27 3.42
CA GLY A 573 25.79 -25.47 2.30
C GLY A 573 25.12 -25.62 0.93
N GLN A 574 23.82 -25.35 0.80
CA GLN A 574 23.14 -25.39 -0.49
C GLN A 574 23.45 -24.12 -1.31
N ASP A 575 23.70 -24.30 -2.61
CA ASP A 575 23.85 -23.21 -3.58
C ASP A 575 22.49 -22.52 -3.86
N MET A 576 22.49 -21.18 -3.84
CA MET A 576 21.29 -20.34 -3.96
C MET A 576 21.25 -19.48 -5.22
N HIS A 577 22.25 -19.50 -6.11
CA HIS A 577 22.30 -18.61 -7.28
C HIS A 577 21.04 -18.66 -8.14
N ASN A 578 20.54 -19.87 -8.46
CA ASN A 578 19.31 -20.03 -9.24
C ASN A 578 18.07 -19.52 -8.49
N VAL A 579 17.98 -19.78 -7.18
CA VAL A 579 16.84 -19.35 -6.35
C VAL A 579 16.77 -17.83 -6.30
N VAL A 580 17.90 -17.17 -6.06
CA VAL A 580 18.01 -15.70 -6.05
C VAL A 580 17.62 -15.12 -7.41
N ARG A 581 18.16 -15.67 -8.50
CA ARG A 581 17.84 -15.20 -9.86
C ARG A 581 16.34 -15.28 -10.15
N ASP A 582 15.71 -16.39 -9.79
CA ASP A 582 14.28 -16.60 -10.02
C ASP A 582 13.45 -15.63 -9.16
N HIS A 583 13.79 -15.47 -7.88
CA HIS A 583 13.12 -14.51 -6.99
C HIS A 583 13.29 -13.04 -7.44
N ARG A 584 14.47 -12.65 -7.94
CA ARG A 584 14.69 -11.32 -8.52
C ARG A 584 13.84 -11.09 -9.75
N SER A 585 13.77 -12.09 -10.65
CA SER A 585 12.92 -12.02 -11.85
C SER A 585 11.45 -11.84 -11.48
N ASP A 586 10.95 -12.60 -10.50
CA ASP A 586 9.57 -12.48 -10.02
C ASP A 586 9.32 -11.13 -9.34
N TYR A 587 10.27 -10.64 -8.56
CA TYR A 587 10.19 -9.33 -7.91
C TYR A 587 10.12 -8.20 -8.94
N ASP A 588 11.00 -8.21 -9.94
CA ASP A 588 11.01 -7.22 -11.01
C ASP A 588 9.73 -7.25 -11.83
N PHE A 589 9.16 -8.45 -12.05
CA PHE A 589 7.85 -8.60 -12.69
C PHE A 589 6.74 -7.94 -11.87
N GLU A 590 6.65 -8.25 -10.58
CA GLU A 590 5.62 -7.69 -9.70
C GLU A 590 5.82 -6.21 -9.37
N LEU A 591 7.05 -5.70 -9.48
CA LEU A 591 7.37 -4.27 -9.31
C LEU A 591 6.78 -3.43 -10.45
N ARG A 592 6.64 -3.98 -11.65
CA ARG A 592 6.03 -3.31 -12.80
C ARG A 592 4.50 -3.28 -12.74
N ARG A 593 3.88 -3.94 -11.77
CA ARG A 593 2.43 -3.97 -11.64
C ARG A 593 1.90 -2.64 -11.09
N HIS A 594 1.11 -1.94 -11.91
CA HIS A 594 0.52 -0.65 -11.54
C HIS A 594 -0.72 -0.78 -10.64
N HIS A 595 -1.46 -1.89 -10.74
CA HIS A 595 -2.72 -2.09 -10.03
C HIS A 595 -2.63 -3.18 -8.97
N ILE A 596 -2.95 -2.84 -7.72
CA ILE A 596 -2.88 -3.76 -6.56
C ILE A 596 -4.22 -3.77 -5.84
N PRO A 597 -4.91 -4.94 -5.78
CA PRO A 597 -6.19 -5.06 -5.12
C PRO A 597 -6.09 -4.87 -3.63
N ARG A 598 -6.96 -4.03 -3.09
CA ARG A 598 -7.07 -3.79 -1.64
C ARG A 598 -7.81 -4.90 -0.96
N VAL A 599 -8.92 -5.27 -1.59
CA VAL A 599 -9.77 -6.36 -1.15
C VAL A 599 -9.91 -7.29 -2.34
N LEU A 600 -9.34 -8.48 -2.18
CA LEU A 600 -9.35 -9.55 -3.16
C LEU A 600 -10.24 -10.66 -2.62
N LEU A 601 -11.20 -11.12 -3.42
CA LEU A 601 -12.02 -12.28 -3.07
C LEU A 601 -11.34 -13.58 -3.51
N SER A 602 -11.67 -14.70 -2.87
CA SER A 602 -11.13 -16.02 -3.26
C SER A 602 -11.49 -16.48 -4.65
N ASP A 603 -12.55 -15.93 -5.24
CA ASP A 603 -12.91 -16.18 -6.63
C ASP A 603 -12.16 -15.26 -7.60
N GLY A 604 -11.18 -14.46 -7.16
CA GLY A 604 -10.42 -13.54 -7.99
C GLY A 604 -11.05 -12.17 -8.18
N THR A 605 -12.30 -11.98 -7.71
CA THR A 605 -12.97 -10.70 -7.86
C THR A 605 -12.23 -9.59 -7.12
N GLU A 606 -11.92 -8.53 -7.84
CA GLU A 606 -11.43 -7.28 -7.30
C GLU A 606 -12.59 -6.29 -7.12
N LEU A 607 -12.89 -5.98 -5.86
CA LEU A 607 -14.02 -5.10 -5.53
C LEU A 607 -13.76 -3.63 -5.88
N SER A 608 -12.48 -3.24 -5.98
CA SER A 608 -12.13 -1.86 -6.33
C SER A 608 -12.47 -1.57 -7.80
N ALA A 609 -12.36 -2.56 -8.69
CA ALA A 609 -12.76 -2.45 -10.09
C ALA A 609 -14.28 -2.25 -10.24
N LEU A 610 -15.08 -2.92 -9.39
CA LEU A 610 -16.54 -2.79 -9.39
C LEU A 610 -17.05 -1.41 -8.92
N ALA A 611 -16.24 -0.64 -8.20
CA ALA A 611 -16.63 0.66 -7.66
C ALA A 611 -16.34 1.86 -8.59
N ILE A 612 -15.59 1.65 -9.67
CA ILE A 612 -15.23 2.71 -10.63
C ILE A 612 -16.40 3.04 -11.57
N ASP A 613 -17.28 2.06 -11.87
CA ASP A 613 -18.43 2.24 -12.76
C ASP A 613 -19.56 3.13 -12.21
N GLU A 614 -19.60 3.41 -10.90
CA GLU A 614 -20.67 4.23 -10.29
C GLU A 614 -20.32 5.72 -10.14
N ALA A 615 -19.08 6.14 -10.45
CA ALA A 615 -18.59 7.49 -10.17
C ALA A 615 -18.45 8.39 -11.40
N ASP A 616 -19.46 8.42 -12.28
CA ASP A 616 -19.62 9.45 -13.31
C ASP A 616 -20.26 10.72 -12.70
N GLU A 617 -19.44 11.53 -12.01
CA GLU A 617 -19.71 12.95 -11.77
C GLU A 617 -18.56 13.76 -12.38
N ALA A 618 -18.90 14.72 -13.25
CA ALA A 618 -18.10 15.79 -13.88
C ALA A 618 -16.56 15.59 -13.97
N PRO A 619 -15.95 15.55 -15.18
CA PRO A 619 -14.53 15.23 -15.37
C PRO A 619 -13.53 16.17 -14.66
N SER A 620 -13.96 17.36 -14.23
CA SER A 620 -13.11 18.39 -13.61
C SER A 620 -13.07 18.39 -12.08
N VAL A 621 -13.86 17.55 -11.39
CA VAL A 621 -13.88 17.52 -9.90
C VAL A 621 -13.60 16.12 -9.38
N LEU A 622 -12.49 15.97 -8.65
CA LEU A 622 -12.21 14.76 -7.88
C LEU A 622 -12.68 14.95 -6.44
N ARG A 623 -13.23 13.88 -5.86
CA ARG A 623 -13.66 13.85 -4.46
C ARG A 623 -12.81 12.89 -3.65
N GLY A 624 -12.55 13.27 -2.42
CA GLY A 624 -11.89 12.43 -1.43
C GLY A 624 -12.40 12.72 -0.03
N THR A 625 -11.69 12.17 0.94
CA THR A 625 -11.92 12.40 2.36
C THR A 625 -11.22 13.70 2.79
N PRO A 626 -11.93 14.65 3.44
CA PRO A 626 -11.31 15.82 4.06
C PRO A 626 -10.24 15.39 5.08
N ALA A 627 -8.99 15.79 4.86
CA ALA A 627 -7.90 15.49 5.78
C ALA A 627 -7.49 16.72 6.58
N SER A 628 -6.97 17.76 5.95
CA SER A 628 -6.48 18.96 6.63
C SER A 628 -7.18 20.20 6.09
N PRO A 629 -7.84 21.01 6.94
CA PRO A 629 -8.65 22.13 6.49
C PRO A 629 -7.79 23.25 5.89
N GLY A 630 -8.35 23.95 4.91
CA GLY A 630 -7.70 25.04 4.17
C GLY A 630 -7.95 24.89 2.67
N ARG A 631 -7.61 25.93 1.91
CA ARG A 631 -7.76 25.94 0.44
C ARG A 631 -6.51 26.50 -0.21
N VAL A 632 -6.01 25.82 -1.23
CA VAL A 632 -4.83 26.22 -1.99
C VAL A 632 -5.03 25.92 -3.47
N THR A 633 -4.52 26.80 -4.33
CA THR A 633 -4.47 26.60 -5.78
C THR A 633 -3.02 26.74 -6.22
N ALA A 634 -2.45 25.68 -6.79
CA ALA A 634 -1.06 25.66 -7.25
C ALA A 634 -0.84 24.56 -8.31
N LYS A 635 0.38 24.47 -8.84
CA LYS A 635 0.77 23.39 -9.76
C LYS A 635 0.84 22.06 -9.01
N ALA A 636 0.29 21.01 -9.60
CA ALA A 636 0.37 19.65 -9.14
C ALA A 636 1.74 19.04 -9.47
N ARG A 637 2.28 18.25 -8.56
CA ARG A 637 3.48 17.42 -8.77
C ARG A 637 3.12 15.99 -8.40
N VAL A 638 2.99 15.12 -9.40
CA VAL A 638 2.73 13.71 -9.19
C VAL A 638 4.05 13.01 -8.88
N VAL A 639 4.15 12.42 -7.69
CA VAL A 639 5.33 11.72 -7.19
C VAL A 639 4.90 10.31 -6.78
N LEU A 640 5.51 9.28 -7.38
CA LEU A 640 5.21 7.86 -7.09
C LEU A 640 6.23 7.24 -6.12
N ASP A 641 7.47 7.72 -6.14
CA ASP A 641 8.56 7.35 -5.25
C ASP A 641 9.19 8.65 -4.72
N PRO A 642 9.37 8.81 -3.39
CA PRO A 642 9.92 10.03 -2.83
C PRO A 642 11.44 10.14 -3.04
N THR A 643 12.12 9.04 -3.40
CA THR A 643 13.57 8.99 -3.59
C THR A 643 13.99 9.89 -4.75
N GLY A 644 14.79 10.92 -4.46
CA GLY A 644 15.24 11.89 -5.47
C GLY A 644 14.14 12.81 -5.99
N ALA A 645 12.94 12.78 -5.39
CA ALA A 645 11.84 13.61 -5.83
C ALA A 645 12.08 15.10 -5.49
N TYR A 646 11.85 15.95 -6.48
CA TYR A 646 11.87 17.41 -6.32
C TYR A 646 10.43 17.95 -6.26
N LEU A 647 10.15 18.75 -5.23
CA LEU A 647 8.89 19.48 -5.08
C LEU A 647 9.22 20.96 -4.89
N ALA A 648 8.77 21.82 -5.82
CA ALA A 648 9.03 23.23 -5.69
C ALA A 648 8.20 23.84 -4.55
N PRO A 649 8.69 24.85 -3.81
CA PRO A 649 7.96 25.46 -2.72
C PRO A 649 6.56 25.93 -3.15
N GLY A 650 5.53 25.45 -2.46
CA GLY A 650 4.13 25.80 -2.71
C GLY A 650 3.40 24.92 -3.74
N GLU A 651 4.07 23.97 -4.41
CA GLU A 651 3.40 22.99 -5.28
C GLU A 651 2.51 22.03 -4.46
N ILE A 652 1.50 21.48 -5.13
CA ILE A 652 0.60 20.47 -4.54
C ILE A 652 1.19 19.09 -4.81
N LEU A 653 1.58 18.39 -3.74
CA LEU A 653 2.07 17.02 -3.81
C LEU A 653 0.90 16.07 -4.09
N VAL A 654 0.96 15.35 -5.21
CA VAL A 654 0.02 14.29 -5.58
C VAL A 654 0.74 12.95 -5.47
N ALA A 655 0.29 12.06 -4.58
CA ALA A 655 0.96 10.79 -4.31
C ALA A 655 -0.05 9.63 -4.18
N PRO A 656 0.35 8.38 -4.50
CA PRO A 656 -0.50 7.21 -4.29
C PRO A 656 -0.81 7.02 -2.79
N SER A 657 0.24 7.04 -1.97
CA SER A 657 0.20 6.98 -0.51
C SER A 657 1.42 7.73 0.05
N THR A 658 1.47 7.93 1.36
CA THR A 658 2.64 8.48 2.03
C THR A 658 2.98 7.64 3.26
N ASP A 659 4.28 7.42 3.46
CA ASP A 659 4.88 6.86 4.67
C ASP A 659 5.84 7.91 5.28
N PRO A 660 6.46 7.64 6.43
CA PRO A 660 7.35 8.62 7.05
C PRO A 660 8.59 9.03 6.24
N GLY A 661 8.94 8.29 5.18
CA GLY A 661 9.97 8.72 4.25
C GLY A 661 9.53 9.83 3.31
N TRP A 662 8.22 10.07 3.16
CA TRP A 662 7.69 11.17 2.36
C TRP A 662 7.63 12.49 3.11
N THR A 663 7.59 12.43 4.45
CA THR A 663 7.42 13.59 5.33
C THR A 663 8.36 14.74 5.01
N PRO A 664 9.61 14.50 4.58
CA PRO A 664 10.46 15.60 4.21
C PRO A 664 9.93 16.48 3.06
N LEU A 665 9.21 15.91 2.09
CA LEU A 665 8.58 16.65 0.99
C LEU A 665 7.40 17.52 1.46
N PHE A 666 6.81 17.23 2.61
CA PHE A 666 5.66 17.98 3.12
C PHE A 666 6.05 19.40 3.52
N LEU A 667 7.29 19.62 3.96
CA LEU A 667 7.74 20.95 4.38
C LEU A 667 7.79 21.96 3.22
N THR A 668 7.89 21.47 1.99
CA THR A 668 7.87 22.29 0.76
C THR A 668 6.49 22.36 0.12
N ALA A 669 5.55 21.50 0.50
CA ALA A 669 4.26 21.38 -0.17
C ALA A 669 3.30 22.53 0.20
N GLY A 670 2.63 23.11 -0.80
CA GLY A 670 1.51 24.04 -0.60
C GLY A 670 0.18 23.34 -0.35
N GLY A 671 0.04 22.09 -0.78
CA GLY A 671 -1.13 21.23 -0.59
C GLY A 671 -0.80 19.74 -0.76
N LEU A 672 -1.68 18.86 -0.30
CA LEU A 672 -1.53 17.41 -0.41
C LEU A 672 -2.77 16.75 -1.00
N VAL A 673 -2.56 15.96 -2.04
CA VAL A 673 -3.52 15.03 -2.60
C VAL A 673 -2.96 13.63 -2.47
N MET A 674 -3.68 12.77 -1.75
CA MET A 674 -3.35 11.35 -1.72
C MET A 674 -4.49 10.56 -2.32
N GLU A 675 -4.14 9.62 -3.18
CA GLU A 675 -5.13 8.62 -3.57
C GLU A 675 -5.60 7.82 -2.36
N MET A 676 -4.74 7.68 -1.36
CA MET A 676 -4.92 6.75 -0.26
C MET A 676 -4.80 7.36 1.10
N GLY A 677 -5.32 6.62 2.09
CA GLY A 677 -5.34 7.06 3.46
C GLY A 677 -6.72 7.61 3.87
N GLY A 678 -7.06 7.39 5.13
CA GLY A 678 -8.19 8.04 5.77
C GLY A 678 -7.78 9.32 6.48
N ALA A 679 -8.75 9.96 7.13
CA ALA A 679 -8.54 11.17 7.90
C ALA A 679 -7.48 11.02 9.01
N ILE A 680 -7.08 9.82 9.43
CA ILE A 680 -6.01 9.63 10.43
C ILE A 680 -4.75 8.98 9.87
N SER A 681 -4.63 8.88 8.54
CA SER A 681 -3.42 8.40 7.87
C SER A 681 -2.23 9.30 8.15
N HIS A 682 -1.01 8.76 8.00
CA HIS A 682 0.24 9.47 8.26
C HIS A 682 0.29 10.82 7.54
N GLY A 683 0.10 10.85 6.22
CA GLY A 683 0.06 12.10 5.46
C GLY A 683 -1.05 13.07 5.89
N ALA A 684 -2.26 12.59 6.18
CA ALA A 684 -3.34 13.44 6.67
C ALA A 684 -3.01 14.10 8.03
N VAL A 685 -2.33 13.37 8.89
CA VAL A 685 -1.89 13.83 10.21
C VAL A 685 -0.78 14.85 10.09
N VAL A 686 0.26 14.54 9.31
CA VAL A 686 1.42 15.40 9.09
C VAL A 686 0.98 16.71 8.44
N ALA A 687 0.14 16.65 7.41
CA ALA A 687 -0.39 17.84 6.76
C ALA A 687 -1.14 18.76 7.75
N ARG A 688 -1.85 18.19 8.74
CA ARG A 688 -2.49 18.98 9.81
C ARG A 688 -1.49 19.58 10.79
N GLU A 689 -0.41 18.85 11.11
CA GLU A 689 0.64 19.35 11.99
C GLU A 689 1.35 20.56 11.38
N TYR A 690 1.56 20.56 10.05
CA TYR A 690 2.13 21.68 9.30
C TYR A 690 1.10 22.70 8.79
N GLY A 691 -0.20 22.43 8.96
CA GLY A 691 -1.27 23.35 8.53
C GLY A 691 -1.45 23.45 7.02
N ILE A 692 -1.03 22.43 6.27
CA ILE A 692 -1.15 22.35 4.81
C ILE A 692 -2.52 21.76 4.44
N PRO A 693 -3.28 22.34 3.50
CA PRO A 693 -4.55 21.77 3.02
C PRO A 693 -4.37 20.37 2.43
N ALA A 694 -5.20 19.42 2.82
CA ALA A 694 -5.06 18.03 2.36
C ALA A 694 -6.39 17.33 2.09
N VAL A 695 -6.44 16.58 1.00
CA VAL A 695 -7.52 15.65 0.64
C VAL A 695 -6.89 14.28 0.39
N VAL A 696 -7.44 13.25 1.02
CA VAL A 696 -6.92 11.87 0.94
C VAL A 696 -8.00 10.90 0.48
N GLY A 697 -7.65 9.71 0.02
CA GLY A 697 -8.67 8.76 -0.45
C GLY A 697 -9.30 9.14 -1.78
N VAL A 698 -8.58 9.89 -2.63
CA VAL A 698 -9.06 10.40 -3.93
C VAL A 698 -8.88 9.33 -4.99
N ALA A 699 -9.96 8.81 -5.57
CA ALA A 699 -9.86 7.75 -6.58
C ALA A 699 -9.26 8.28 -7.89
N GLY A 700 -8.25 7.56 -8.43
CA GLY A 700 -7.63 7.86 -9.72
C GLY A 700 -6.87 9.20 -9.77
N ALA A 701 -6.46 9.77 -8.64
CA ALA A 701 -5.76 11.05 -8.62
C ALA A 701 -4.42 11.02 -9.37
N ILE A 702 -3.65 9.93 -9.32
CA ILE A 702 -2.36 9.84 -10.04
C ILE A 702 -2.54 9.56 -11.53
N GLU A 703 -3.71 9.08 -11.94
CA GLU A 703 -4.06 8.80 -13.35
C GLU A 703 -4.71 10.03 -14.00
N ARG A 704 -5.51 10.79 -13.24
CA ARG A 704 -6.29 11.95 -13.74
C ARG A 704 -5.58 13.29 -13.59
N ILE A 705 -4.64 13.42 -12.65
CA ILE A 705 -3.85 14.65 -12.46
C ILE A 705 -2.47 14.44 -13.08
N THR A 706 -2.02 15.41 -13.88
CA THR A 706 -0.68 15.38 -14.48
C THR A 706 0.25 16.40 -13.81
N THR A 707 1.54 16.08 -13.74
CA THR A 707 2.55 17.00 -13.19
C THR A 707 2.59 18.31 -14.01
N GLY A 708 2.53 19.45 -13.33
CA GLY A 708 2.49 20.78 -13.90
C GLY A 708 1.08 21.38 -14.03
N GLN A 709 0.04 20.55 -13.93
CA GLN A 709 -1.36 20.98 -14.03
C GLN A 709 -1.78 21.85 -12.85
N GLN A 710 -2.57 22.89 -13.09
CA GLN A 710 -3.08 23.73 -12.01
C GLN A 710 -4.31 23.08 -11.36
N ILE A 711 -4.26 22.86 -10.05
CA ILE A 711 -5.36 22.26 -9.30
C ILE A 711 -5.67 23.08 -8.05
N THR A 712 -6.94 23.09 -7.66
CA THR A 712 -7.40 23.67 -6.41
C THR A 712 -7.75 22.56 -5.42
N VAL A 713 -7.09 22.53 -4.27
CA VAL A 713 -7.35 21.59 -3.17
C VAL A 713 -8.15 22.30 -2.07
N ASP A 714 -9.36 21.83 -1.82
CA ASP A 714 -10.18 22.23 -0.66
C ASP A 714 -10.20 21.09 0.36
N GLY A 715 -9.31 21.19 1.34
CA GLY A 715 -9.11 20.17 2.37
C GLY A 715 -10.21 20.13 3.43
N ALA A 716 -11.08 21.15 3.50
CA ALA A 716 -12.25 21.15 4.37
C ALA A 716 -13.45 20.46 3.70
N ALA A 717 -13.67 20.73 2.41
CA ALA A 717 -14.74 20.12 1.63
C ALA A 717 -14.40 18.73 1.09
N GLY A 718 -13.12 18.35 1.05
CA GLY A 718 -12.67 17.07 0.49
C GLY A 718 -12.74 17.05 -1.04
N LYS A 719 -12.49 18.20 -1.69
CA LYS A 719 -12.62 18.37 -3.14
C LYS A 719 -11.31 18.80 -3.77
N ILE A 720 -11.08 18.31 -4.98
CA ILE A 720 -10.00 18.76 -5.87
C ILE A 720 -10.65 19.20 -7.17
N ILE A 721 -10.37 20.42 -7.58
CA ILE A 721 -10.85 20.98 -8.84
C ILE A 721 -9.66 21.02 -9.77
N ILE A 722 -9.78 20.34 -10.90
CA ILE A 722 -8.81 20.40 -11.99
C ILE A 722 -9.17 21.63 -12.81
N GLU A 723 -8.30 22.64 -12.82
CA GLU A 723 -8.51 23.83 -13.64
C GLU A 723 -8.21 23.47 -15.10
N GLU A 724 -9.11 23.82 -16.02
CA GLU A 724 -8.83 23.67 -17.46
C GLU A 724 -7.67 24.61 -17.83
N PRO A 725 -6.75 24.19 -18.71
CA PRO A 725 -5.72 25.08 -19.20
C PRO A 725 -6.41 26.28 -19.86
N ALA A 726 -6.04 27.49 -19.43
CA ALA A 726 -6.48 28.69 -20.12
C ALA A 726 -6.06 28.55 -21.58
N GLU A 727 -7.02 28.50 -22.51
CA GLU A 727 -6.73 28.63 -23.93
C GLU A 727 -5.86 29.88 -24.09
N GLU A 728 -4.61 29.68 -24.50
CA GLU A 728 -3.80 30.77 -25.00
C GLU A 728 -4.57 31.35 -26.17
N SER A 729 -5.22 32.49 -25.91
CA SER A 729 -5.73 33.38 -26.93
C SER A 729 -4.52 33.76 -27.81
N THR A 730 -4.32 33.00 -28.87
CA THR A 730 -3.63 33.47 -30.06
C THR A 730 -4.50 34.58 -30.62
N ALA A 731 -4.29 35.80 -30.11
CA ALA A 731 -4.68 37.00 -30.82
C ALA A 731 -3.75 37.15 -32.03
N ASP A 732 -4.39 37.39 -33.17
CA ASP A 732 -3.85 37.51 -34.54
C ASP A 732 -2.52 38.27 -34.69
#